data_AF-A0A3B6GU27-F1
#
_entry.id   AF-A0A3B6GU27-F1
#
_cell.length_a   1.000
_cell.length_b   1.000
_cell.length_c   1.000
_cell.angle_alpha   90.00
_cell.angle_beta   90.00
_cell.angle_gamma   90.00
#
_symmetry.space_group_name_H-M   'P 1'
#
loop_
_entity.id
_entity.type
_entity.pdbx_description
1 polymer ?
#
loop_
_entity_poly.entity_id
_entity_poly.type
_entity_poly.pdbx_seq_one_letter_code
_entity_poly.pdbx_strand_id
1 'polypeptide(L)'
;MTTPRSMILSLSFMVASAGHAIQGRTCSCLQFNYPSFDMTNKNDFSFSPGSAIANGSLRIVPNTGNSSHQSGRVVYVKETLKLWNRKRTVLTSFRTQFTLNILPGEGMAFILTNSLSLPRNSGGQWLGVCNNQTDGAPTNRIVAVEFDTRKSYQDDLDGNHVGLDLNSIKSVYPYPLSNLSIILSSGSDVLVSIIYNSTSHAFVLSVSQRNTSGSGGHNWRESWPVDLSRYLLDEIYLGFAGSTGDYTQLNQIKSWNFTTIDDILVAERTRHGKWVFLVLIALVLLVTCSSFLVLLVRRRVTQRRRLAYRTLEKMIDAHGPVRFKLKELKHATANFSPHRKLGRGGGGTVYLGYLNGINREVAVKRVSLSSRGEKEFVAEVNTISKLSHRNLVKLIGWCHEGGELLLAYDYFPMGSLDKLLFANATTTTYSSSALTWERRYMIICGVASALDYLHHGSSKRILHRDVKPSNVMLDEAYNARLGDFGLARAIQLDGATHHSTQAVAGTRGYMAHESFFTGRASLDTDVYAFGVFAMEVVSGKSPSRSMLYETQEMYIVDWVWRHYSLGKVMETADTVLGGVYDEMQVDSVVRLALACCHPNPRDRPSMRTAVQVLIGGAPAPTPPFERPAFVWPLSGMQQEMELPQVGVLFTGGQLITSTSLTGR
;
A
#
# COMPACT_ATOMS: atom_id res chain seq x y z
N MET A 1 -13.19 14.73 27.92
CA MET A 1 -13.23 14.16 26.55
C MET A 1 -13.31 15.32 25.56
N THR A 2 -12.16 15.69 25.01
CA THR A 2 -11.95 16.87 24.17
C THR A 2 -12.29 16.57 22.71
N THR A 3 -12.99 17.51 22.08
CA THR A 3 -13.57 17.41 20.73
C THR A 3 -12.51 17.46 19.62
N PRO A 4 -12.71 16.76 18.49
CA PRO A 4 -11.74 16.62 17.40
C PRO A 4 -11.65 17.84 16.46
N ARG A 5 -12.05 19.03 16.92
CA ARG A 5 -12.00 20.28 16.12
C ARG A 5 -10.77 21.14 16.41
N SER A 6 -10.10 20.99 17.56
CA SER A 6 -8.95 21.86 17.90
C SER A 6 -7.61 21.41 17.31
N MET A 7 -7.48 20.15 16.88
CA MET A 7 -6.22 19.64 16.31
C MET A 7 -5.97 20.02 14.85
N ILE A 8 -7.00 20.47 14.12
CA ILE A 8 -6.84 20.81 12.70
C ILE A 8 -6.43 22.28 12.52
N LEU A 9 -6.83 23.19 13.44
CA LEU A 9 -6.43 24.60 13.40
C LEU A 9 -4.99 24.84 13.88
N SER A 10 -4.48 24.02 14.80
CA SER A 10 -3.12 24.17 15.35
C SER A 10 -2.02 23.76 14.37
N LEU A 11 -2.33 22.94 13.37
CA LEU A 11 -1.37 22.55 12.33
C LEU A 11 -1.26 23.58 11.19
N SER A 12 -2.31 24.38 10.96
CA SER A 12 -2.32 25.44 9.94
C SER A 12 -1.52 26.67 10.33
N PHE A 13 -1.37 26.94 11.63
CA PHE A 13 -0.66 28.11 12.15
C PHE A 13 0.86 27.91 12.27
N MET A 14 1.36 26.68 12.30
CA MET A 14 2.81 26.40 12.38
C MET A 14 3.54 26.48 11.03
N VAL A 15 2.82 26.63 9.92
CA VAL A 15 3.42 26.67 8.56
C VAL A 15 3.60 28.11 8.05
N ALA A 16 3.08 29.12 8.75
CA ALA A 16 3.10 30.51 8.28
C ALA A 16 4.27 31.37 8.80
N SER A 17 5.18 30.85 9.64
CA SER A 17 6.16 31.69 10.37
C SER A 17 7.64 31.38 10.13
N ALA A 18 8.01 30.72 9.03
CA ALA A 18 9.43 30.48 8.71
C ALA A 18 9.71 30.66 7.22
N GLY A 19 9.67 31.92 6.77
CA GLY A 19 9.83 32.25 5.36
C GLY A 19 10.57 33.55 5.09
N HIS A 20 11.46 34.01 5.97
CA HIS A 20 12.40 35.12 5.68
C HIS A 20 13.83 34.65 5.98
N ALA A 21 14.38 33.83 5.08
CA ALA A 21 15.83 33.62 5.03
C ALA A 21 16.43 34.74 4.18
N ILE A 22 17.11 35.66 4.86
CA ILE A 22 17.80 36.81 4.30
C ILE A 22 18.87 36.32 3.32
N GLN A 23 18.85 36.89 2.13
CA GLN A 23 19.81 36.71 1.06
C GLN A 23 21.18 37.22 1.53
N GLY A 24 22.08 36.30 1.89
CA GLY A 24 23.42 36.61 2.38
C GLY A 24 24.30 37.17 1.27
N ARG A 25 24.58 38.48 1.32
CA ARG A 25 25.64 39.15 0.55
C ARG A 25 26.90 39.19 1.41
N THR A 26 28.09 38.90 0.89
CA THR A 26 29.39 39.23 1.53
C THR A 26 29.50 40.72 1.94
N CYS A 27 30.33 41.07 2.94
CA CYS A 27 30.54 42.47 3.35
C CYS A 27 31.48 43.25 2.42
N SER A 28 32.27 42.56 1.62
CA SER A 28 33.21 43.13 0.65
C SER A 28 33.16 42.31 -0.63
N CYS A 29 33.30 42.99 -1.77
CA CYS A 29 33.39 42.37 -3.10
C CYS A 29 34.80 42.50 -3.70
N LEU A 30 35.84 42.54 -2.84
CA LEU A 30 37.22 42.74 -3.27
C LEU A 30 37.66 41.60 -4.20
N GLN A 31 38.07 41.98 -5.41
CA GLN A 31 38.59 41.08 -6.42
C GLN A 31 39.69 41.75 -7.25
N PHE A 32 40.82 41.08 -7.40
CA PHE A 32 41.88 41.48 -8.32
C PHE A 32 42.68 40.28 -8.80
N ASN A 33 43.35 40.43 -9.94
CA ASN A 33 44.23 39.43 -10.49
C ASN A 33 45.43 40.08 -11.18
N TYR A 34 46.62 39.86 -10.61
CA TYR A 34 47.91 40.27 -11.16
C TYR A 34 48.69 39.03 -11.61
N PRO A 35 48.64 38.66 -12.90
CA PRO A 35 49.43 37.54 -13.42
C PRO A 35 50.94 37.85 -13.44
N SER A 36 51.30 39.14 -13.45
CA SER A 36 52.64 39.69 -13.29
C SER A 36 52.55 41.13 -12.75
N PHE A 37 53.67 41.71 -12.33
CA PHE A 37 53.74 43.07 -11.78
C PHE A 37 54.64 43.97 -12.62
N ASP A 38 54.18 45.19 -12.89
CA ASP A 38 54.91 46.17 -13.69
C ASP A 38 54.65 47.59 -13.16
N MET A 39 55.30 48.59 -13.76
CA MET A 39 55.19 49.96 -13.27
C MET A 39 53.78 50.56 -13.44
N THR A 40 52.90 49.97 -14.25
CA THR A 40 51.51 50.46 -14.43
C THR A 40 50.65 50.19 -13.20
N ASN A 41 50.91 49.09 -12.48
CA ASN A 41 50.19 48.73 -11.26
C ASN A 41 50.90 49.20 -9.97
N LYS A 42 52.00 49.96 -10.06
CA LYS A 42 52.73 50.47 -8.89
C LYS A 42 51.85 51.22 -7.90
N ASN A 43 50.89 52.01 -8.38
CA ASN A 43 50.02 52.82 -7.51
C ASN A 43 48.96 52.00 -6.76
N ASP A 44 48.75 50.72 -7.12
CA ASP A 44 47.85 49.83 -6.39
C ASP A 44 48.47 49.34 -5.06
N PHE A 45 49.78 49.55 -4.87
CA PHE A 45 50.54 49.04 -3.73
C PHE A 45 51.31 50.15 -2.99
N SER A 46 51.44 49.97 -1.67
CA SER A 46 52.38 50.71 -0.83
C SER A 46 53.64 49.87 -0.61
N PHE A 47 54.80 50.51 -0.76
CA PHE A 47 56.11 49.88 -0.64
C PHE A 47 56.87 50.48 0.54
N SER A 48 57.36 49.62 1.43
CA SER A 48 58.33 50.04 2.43
C SER A 48 59.69 50.34 1.77
N PRO A 49 60.59 51.10 2.44
CA PRO A 49 61.93 51.36 1.92
C PRO A 49 62.65 50.07 1.51
N GLY A 50 63.05 50.00 0.24
CA GLY A 50 63.77 48.85 -0.31
C GLY A 50 62.90 47.79 -1.01
N SER A 51 61.58 47.81 -0.79
CA SER A 51 60.63 47.01 -1.59
C SER A 51 60.36 47.71 -2.93
N ALA A 52 60.19 46.95 -4.01
CA ALA A 52 59.93 47.52 -5.35
C ALA A 52 59.28 46.51 -6.29
N ILE A 53 58.77 46.99 -7.42
CA ILE A 53 58.45 46.14 -8.56
C ILE A 53 59.73 45.95 -9.38
N ALA A 54 60.12 44.72 -9.63
CA ALA A 54 61.29 44.41 -10.44
C ALA A 54 61.11 43.08 -11.18
N ASN A 55 61.54 43.02 -12.45
CA ASN A 55 61.51 41.83 -13.30
C ASN A 55 60.15 41.11 -13.31
N GLY A 56 59.05 41.84 -13.43
CA GLY A 56 57.71 41.24 -13.48
C GLY A 56 57.14 40.78 -12.13
N SER A 57 57.81 41.09 -11.01
CA SER A 57 57.47 40.58 -9.68
C SER A 57 57.44 41.68 -8.61
N LEU A 58 56.67 41.47 -7.53
CA LEU A 58 56.82 42.24 -6.30
C LEU A 58 58.05 41.71 -5.56
N ARG A 59 59.02 42.58 -5.33
CA ARG A 59 60.19 42.30 -4.50
C ARG A 59 59.95 42.88 -3.11
N ILE A 60 59.93 42.00 -2.11
CA ILE A 60 59.59 42.39 -0.73
C ILE A 60 60.78 43.04 -0.02
N VAL A 61 62.00 42.54 -0.24
CA VAL A 61 63.24 43.06 0.38
C VAL A 61 64.30 43.43 -0.67
N PRO A 62 65.23 44.36 -0.41
CA PRO A 62 66.31 44.73 -1.33
C PRO A 62 67.22 43.56 -1.72
N ASN A 63 67.76 43.60 -2.95
CA ASN A 63 68.69 42.58 -3.48
C ASN A 63 70.13 43.11 -3.65
N THR A 64 70.50 44.25 -3.06
CA THR A 64 71.80 44.90 -3.31
C THR A 64 72.62 45.05 -2.03
N GLY A 65 73.71 44.27 -1.95
CA GLY A 65 74.96 44.59 -1.24
C GLY A 65 74.92 44.82 0.27
N ASN A 66 75.53 43.91 1.03
CA ASN A 66 76.04 44.06 2.41
C ASN A 66 75.06 44.52 3.52
N SER A 67 73.75 44.50 3.26
CA SER A 67 72.75 44.95 4.24
C SER A 67 72.04 43.76 4.87
N SER A 68 72.67 43.16 5.89
CA SER A 68 72.04 42.12 6.71
C SER A 68 70.87 42.69 7.52
N HIS A 69 69.88 41.86 7.85
CA HIS A 69 68.75 42.22 8.71
C HIS A 69 67.86 43.38 8.23
N GLN A 70 67.65 43.50 6.93
CA GLN A 70 66.62 44.39 6.39
C GLN A 70 65.24 43.73 6.48
N SER A 71 64.19 44.53 6.55
CA SER A 71 62.82 44.04 6.42
C SER A 71 62.07 44.89 5.42
N GLY A 72 61.05 44.28 4.83
CA GLY A 72 60.26 44.94 3.83
C GLY A 72 58.81 44.47 3.87
N ARG A 73 57.94 45.32 3.36
CA ARG A 73 56.50 45.09 3.29
C ARG A 73 55.95 45.73 2.03
N VAL A 74 55.12 44.96 1.33
CA VAL A 74 54.33 45.45 0.19
C VAL A 74 52.87 45.21 0.51
N VAL A 75 52.07 46.26 0.54
CA VAL A 75 50.66 46.21 0.94
C VAL A 75 49.78 46.68 -0.22
N TYR A 76 48.72 45.93 -0.51
CA TYR A 76 47.70 46.37 -1.46
C TYR A 76 46.86 47.49 -0.84
N VAL A 77 46.84 48.67 -1.47
CA VAL A 77 46.21 49.89 -0.93
C VAL A 77 45.08 50.44 -1.79
N LYS A 78 44.81 49.83 -2.95
CA LYS A 78 43.73 50.27 -3.84
C LYS A 78 42.36 50.13 -3.19
N GLU A 79 42.15 49.08 -2.41
CA GLU A 79 40.90 48.82 -1.67
C GLU A 79 41.19 47.98 -0.41
N THR A 80 40.45 48.21 0.68
CA THR A 80 40.53 47.43 1.92
C THR A 80 39.57 46.25 1.89
N LEU A 81 39.91 45.17 2.59
CA LEU A 81 39.01 44.04 2.77
C LEU A 81 38.18 44.24 4.04
N LYS A 82 36.85 44.28 3.88
CA LYS A 82 35.92 44.29 5.01
C LYS A 82 35.53 42.86 5.41
N LEU A 83 35.98 42.40 6.58
CA LEU A 83 35.80 41.04 7.09
C LEU A 83 34.39 40.77 7.65
N TRP A 84 33.76 41.78 8.26
CA TRP A 84 32.38 41.69 8.76
C TRP A 84 31.71 43.06 8.84
N ASN A 85 30.38 43.06 8.91
CA ASN A 85 29.62 44.30 9.14
C ASN A 85 29.62 44.68 10.63
N ARG A 86 29.20 45.92 10.95
CA ARG A 86 29.16 46.44 12.32
C ARG A 86 28.37 45.56 13.31
N LYS A 87 27.36 44.81 12.83
CA LYS A 87 26.52 43.93 13.65
C LYS A 87 27.02 42.48 13.71
N ARG A 88 28.11 42.14 13.02
CA ARG A 88 28.62 40.77 12.82
C ARG A 88 27.57 39.77 12.29
N THR A 89 26.56 40.26 11.58
CA THR A 89 25.51 39.43 10.98
C THR A 89 25.85 38.98 9.57
N VAL A 90 26.86 39.62 8.98
CA VAL A 90 27.37 39.31 7.65
C VAL A 90 28.89 39.21 7.79
N LEU A 91 29.46 38.15 7.26
CA LEU A 91 30.87 37.82 7.31
C LEU A 91 31.41 37.65 5.88
N THR A 92 32.69 37.89 5.68
CA THR A 92 33.36 37.77 4.38
C THR A 92 34.32 36.59 4.39
N SER A 93 34.03 35.58 3.57
CA SER A 93 34.98 34.54 3.20
C SER A 93 35.80 35.00 2.01
N PHE A 94 37.02 34.48 1.84
CA PHE A 94 37.87 34.87 0.70
C PHE A 94 38.82 33.76 0.28
N ARG A 95 39.34 33.88 -0.94
CA ARG A 95 40.44 33.08 -1.46
C ARG A 95 41.51 34.00 -2.01
N THR A 96 42.75 33.69 -1.70
CA THR A 96 43.95 34.31 -2.26
C THR A 96 44.84 33.23 -2.84
N GLN A 97 45.47 33.52 -3.97
CA GLN A 97 46.40 32.61 -4.62
C GLN A 97 47.57 33.42 -5.17
N PHE A 98 48.80 33.00 -4.88
CA PHE A 98 50.00 33.70 -5.34
C PHE A 98 51.14 32.73 -5.63
N THR A 99 52.05 33.15 -6.49
CA THR A 99 53.27 32.41 -6.80
C THR A 99 54.45 33.04 -6.08
N LEU A 100 55.04 32.32 -5.13
CA LEU A 100 56.25 32.72 -4.44
C LEU A 100 57.50 32.13 -5.12
N ASN A 101 58.58 32.89 -5.07
CA ASN A 101 59.91 32.45 -5.47
C ASN A 101 60.90 33.02 -4.46
N ILE A 102 61.52 32.13 -3.68
CA ILE A 102 62.38 32.48 -2.56
C ILE A 102 63.76 31.84 -2.76
N LEU A 103 64.82 32.60 -2.49
CA LEU A 103 66.20 32.08 -2.34
C LEU A 103 66.57 31.95 -0.85
N PRO A 104 67.55 31.09 -0.49
CA PRO A 104 67.85 30.77 0.91
C PRO A 104 68.00 31.99 1.80
N GLY A 105 67.21 32.04 2.87
CA GLY A 105 66.99 33.27 3.59
C GLY A 105 66.33 33.17 4.96
N GLU A 106 65.72 34.24 5.47
CA GLU A 106 64.86 34.18 6.68
C GLU A 106 63.50 33.66 6.24
N GLY A 107 62.85 34.34 5.31
CA GLY A 107 61.60 33.91 4.72
C GLY A 107 60.69 35.07 4.37
N MET A 108 59.41 34.76 4.21
CA MET A 108 58.38 35.77 3.98
C MET A 108 57.03 35.31 4.50
N ALA A 109 56.08 36.24 4.61
CA ALA A 109 54.74 35.93 5.04
C ALA A 109 53.68 36.67 4.20
N PHE A 110 52.57 35.99 3.93
CA PHE A 110 51.34 36.65 3.50
C PHE A 110 50.64 37.22 4.74
N ILE A 111 50.31 38.51 4.72
CA ILE A 111 49.84 39.23 5.90
C ILE A 111 48.42 39.80 5.71
N LEU A 112 47.64 39.70 6.78
CA LEU A 112 46.40 40.43 7.02
C LEU A 112 46.66 41.40 8.17
N THR A 113 46.47 42.70 7.97
CA THR A 113 46.82 43.68 9.01
C THR A 113 45.94 44.92 8.99
N ASN A 114 45.78 45.57 10.15
CA ASN A 114 45.18 46.89 10.25
C ASN A 114 46.19 48.04 10.11
N SER A 115 47.47 47.76 9.82
CA SER A 115 48.53 48.78 9.72
C SER A 115 49.33 48.69 8.42
N LEU A 116 49.53 49.85 7.78
CA LEU A 116 50.37 49.99 6.58
C LEU A 116 51.86 50.06 6.92
N SER A 117 52.23 50.43 8.15
CA SER A 117 53.62 50.69 8.52
C SER A 117 54.40 49.40 8.76
N LEU A 118 55.61 49.31 8.20
CA LEU A 118 56.59 48.30 8.59
C LEU A 118 57.05 48.57 10.05
N PRO A 119 57.03 47.57 10.96
CA PRO A 119 57.53 47.75 12.31
C PRO A 119 59.02 48.13 12.29
N ARG A 120 59.46 48.99 13.22
CA ARG A 120 60.88 49.32 13.33
C ARG A 120 61.66 48.09 13.81
N ASN A 121 62.86 47.90 13.30
CA ASN A 121 63.77 46.81 13.68
C ASN A 121 63.14 45.40 13.55
N SER A 122 62.32 45.19 12.51
CA SER A 122 61.67 43.90 12.21
C SER A 122 62.46 43.03 11.22
N GLY A 123 63.76 43.24 11.08
CA GLY A 123 64.64 42.42 10.23
C GLY A 123 65.03 41.10 10.90
N GLY A 124 65.68 40.19 10.14
CA GLY A 124 66.06 38.87 10.64
C GLY A 124 64.84 38.02 11.03
N GLN A 125 64.91 37.38 12.19
CA GLN A 125 63.90 36.46 12.72
C GLN A 125 62.48 37.01 12.69
N TRP A 126 62.28 38.34 12.71
CA TRP A 126 60.96 38.95 12.85
C TRP A 126 60.15 39.04 11.54
N LEU A 127 60.73 38.66 10.40
CA LEU A 127 60.09 38.60 9.06
C LEU A 127 59.36 39.86 8.58
N GLY A 128 59.61 41.02 9.18
CA GLY A 128 58.79 42.21 8.93
C GLY A 128 57.35 42.09 9.46
N VAL A 129 57.02 41.08 10.28
CA VAL A 129 55.70 40.82 10.87
C VAL A 129 55.55 41.54 12.21
N CYS A 130 56.52 41.40 13.10
CA CYS A 130 56.56 42.04 14.41
C CYS A 130 57.97 42.56 14.75
N ASN A 131 58.21 42.93 16.00
CA ASN A 131 59.54 43.18 16.56
C ASN A 131 59.53 42.83 18.05
N ASN A 132 60.65 43.01 18.74
CA ASN A 132 60.78 42.69 20.17
C ASN A 132 59.76 43.41 21.11
N GLN A 133 59.11 44.49 20.64
CA GLN A 133 58.09 45.20 21.43
C GLN A 133 56.66 44.78 21.07
N THR A 134 56.41 44.34 19.82
CA THR A 134 55.07 44.01 19.34
C THR A 134 54.80 42.51 19.27
N ASP A 135 55.80 41.66 19.47
CA ASP A 135 55.65 40.22 19.51
C ASP A 135 54.68 39.76 20.61
N GLY A 136 53.59 39.09 20.22
CA GLY A 136 52.51 38.67 21.12
C GLY A 136 51.58 39.80 21.58
N ALA A 137 51.86 41.06 21.24
CA ALA A 137 51.05 42.20 21.67
C ALA A 137 49.74 42.30 20.86
N PRO A 138 48.57 42.47 21.49
CA PRO A 138 47.31 42.67 20.78
C PRO A 138 47.27 43.93 19.90
N THR A 139 48.15 44.90 20.16
CA THR A 139 48.32 46.12 19.37
C THR A 139 49.02 45.88 18.03
N ASN A 140 49.67 44.72 17.83
CA ASN A 140 50.35 44.38 16.58
C ASN A 140 49.34 44.21 15.42
N ARG A 141 48.14 43.69 15.71
CA ARG A 141 47.01 43.57 14.77
C ARG A 141 47.41 42.97 13.43
N ILE A 142 48.00 41.78 13.49
CA ILE A 142 48.47 41.05 12.31
C ILE A 142 48.19 39.56 12.42
N VAL A 143 47.74 38.98 11.32
CA VAL A 143 47.65 37.54 11.11
C VAL A 143 48.48 37.24 9.88
N ALA A 144 49.44 36.33 9.98
CA ALA A 144 50.36 36.04 8.90
C ALA A 144 50.43 34.54 8.62
N VAL A 145 50.50 34.17 7.35
CA VAL A 145 50.89 32.83 6.92
C VAL A 145 52.34 32.89 6.50
N GLU A 146 53.19 32.28 7.31
CA GLU A 146 54.64 32.28 7.21
C GLU A 146 55.13 31.19 6.23
N PHE A 147 56.18 31.53 5.50
CA PHE A 147 56.97 30.66 4.63
C PHE A 147 58.42 30.80 5.04
N ASP A 148 58.84 29.95 5.98
CA ASP A 148 60.14 30.00 6.62
C ASP A 148 61.19 29.26 5.78
N THR A 149 62.39 29.84 5.67
CA THR A 149 63.51 29.26 4.93
C THR A 149 64.79 29.12 5.77
N ARG A 150 64.72 29.39 7.07
CA ARG A 150 65.83 29.27 8.01
C ARG A 150 65.33 29.19 9.44
N LYS A 151 65.86 28.20 10.14
CA LYS A 151 65.74 28.09 11.58
C LYS A 151 66.50 29.23 12.28
N SER A 152 65.78 30.23 12.76
CA SER A 152 66.36 31.48 13.29
C SER A 152 66.44 31.53 14.83
N TYR A 153 65.71 30.68 15.55
CA TYR A 153 65.78 30.58 17.02
C TYR A 153 65.55 29.14 17.53
N GLN A 154 65.63 28.94 18.85
CA GLN A 154 65.59 27.59 19.45
C GLN A 154 64.24 26.88 19.29
N ASP A 155 63.14 27.61 19.52
CA ASP A 155 61.74 27.12 19.43
C ASP A 155 61.23 27.02 17.99
N ASP A 156 62.00 27.53 17.03
CA ASP A 156 61.69 27.47 15.60
C ASP A 156 61.81 26.02 15.10
N LEU A 157 60.88 25.57 14.26
CA LEU A 157 60.74 24.16 13.91
C LEU A 157 61.94 23.67 13.08
N ASP A 158 62.02 24.10 11.83
CA ASP A 158 63.10 23.81 10.88
C ASP A 158 63.24 24.97 9.87
N GLY A 159 64.25 24.94 8.99
CA GLY A 159 64.44 25.97 7.98
C GLY A 159 63.65 25.77 6.68
N ASN A 160 62.54 25.04 6.69
CA ASN A 160 61.70 24.81 5.52
C ASN A 160 60.28 24.39 5.95
N HIS A 161 59.53 25.34 6.51
CA HIS A 161 58.18 25.09 7.01
C HIS A 161 57.21 26.21 6.63
N VAL A 162 55.92 25.94 6.86
CA VAL A 162 54.87 26.95 6.80
C VAL A 162 54.18 27.07 8.15
N GLY A 163 53.80 28.27 8.52
CA GLY A 163 53.27 28.59 9.83
C GLY A 163 52.05 29.51 9.78
N LEU A 164 51.22 29.44 10.82
CA LEU A 164 50.20 30.46 11.10
C LEU A 164 50.59 31.30 12.31
N ASP A 165 50.85 32.57 12.06
CA ASP A 165 51.34 33.54 13.03
C ASP A 165 50.21 34.49 13.45
N LEU A 166 49.99 34.59 14.76
CA LEU A 166 48.88 35.35 15.34
C LEU A 166 49.43 36.41 16.31
N ASN A 167 49.60 37.65 15.83
CA ASN A 167 50.27 38.76 16.54
C ASN A 167 51.70 38.49 17.03
N SER A 168 52.25 37.30 16.78
CA SER A 168 53.59 36.88 17.21
C SER A 168 54.31 36.19 16.06
N ILE A 169 55.64 36.18 16.10
CA ILE A 169 56.48 35.41 15.18
C ILE A 169 56.48 33.90 15.50
N LYS A 170 55.96 33.51 16.66
CA LYS A 170 55.83 32.09 16.99
C LYS A 170 54.57 31.53 16.33
N SER A 171 54.74 30.64 15.36
CA SER A 171 53.61 30.04 14.66
C SER A 171 52.82 29.10 15.58
N VAL A 172 51.49 29.22 15.53
CA VAL A 172 50.57 28.35 16.28
C VAL A 172 50.42 26.98 15.60
N TYR A 173 50.55 26.96 14.28
CA TYR A 173 50.47 25.75 13.46
C TYR A 173 51.67 25.66 12.51
N PRO A 174 52.89 25.37 13.00
CA PRO A 174 54.04 25.14 12.15
C PRO A 174 53.98 23.74 11.52
N TYR A 175 54.21 23.63 10.22
CA TYR A 175 54.22 22.37 9.48
C TYR A 175 55.48 22.24 8.59
N PRO A 176 56.33 21.21 8.80
CA PRO A 176 57.57 21.05 8.05
C PRO A 176 57.29 20.55 6.63
N LEU A 177 57.82 21.26 5.63
CA LEU A 177 57.66 20.90 4.21
C LEU A 177 58.71 19.89 3.72
N SER A 178 59.78 19.70 4.49
CA SER A 178 60.90 18.80 4.19
C SER A 178 60.45 17.36 3.88
N ASN A 179 59.34 16.90 4.46
CA ASN A 179 58.79 15.55 4.24
C ASN A 179 58.03 15.39 2.90
N LEU A 180 57.76 16.48 2.20
CA LEU A 180 56.89 16.51 1.01
C LEU A 180 57.64 16.86 -0.27
N SER A 181 58.99 16.87 -0.22
CA SER A 181 59.87 17.29 -1.32
C SER A 181 59.56 18.70 -1.85
N ILE A 182 58.94 19.55 -1.01
CA ILE A 182 58.76 20.97 -1.29
C ILE A 182 59.91 21.72 -0.62
N ILE A 183 60.68 22.47 -1.40
CA ILE A 183 61.82 23.26 -0.93
C ILE A 183 61.55 24.72 -1.27
N LEU A 184 61.16 25.50 -0.25
CA LEU A 184 60.78 26.91 -0.41
C LEU A 184 61.94 27.76 -0.95
N SER A 185 63.15 27.50 -0.46
CA SER A 185 64.38 28.22 -0.80
C SER A 185 65.07 27.77 -2.09
N SER A 186 64.42 26.93 -2.91
CA SER A 186 65.00 26.38 -4.15
C SER A 186 65.13 27.38 -5.29
N GLY A 187 64.57 28.58 -5.18
CA GLY A 187 64.43 29.53 -6.30
C GLY A 187 63.46 29.07 -7.39
N SER A 188 62.73 27.97 -7.17
CA SER A 188 61.66 27.51 -8.06
C SER A 188 60.31 28.11 -7.66
N ASP A 189 59.39 28.18 -8.62
CA ASP A 189 58.05 28.73 -8.38
C ASP A 189 57.21 27.79 -7.53
N VAL A 190 56.72 28.31 -6.40
CA VAL A 190 55.82 27.63 -5.48
C VAL A 190 54.48 28.36 -5.52
N LEU A 191 53.42 27.64 -5.84
CA LEU A 191 52.07 28.15 -5.90
C LEU A 191 51.36 27.92 -4.58
N VAL A 192 50.90 29.00 -3.97
CA VAL A 192 50.18 29.00 -2.68
C VAL A 192 48.74 29.42 -2.90
N SER A 193 47.82 28.72 -2.23
CA SER A 193 46.40 29.05 -2.19
C SER A 193 45.92 29.03 -0.74
N ILE A 194 45.31 30.13 -0.29
CA ILE A 194 44.71 30.25 1.03
C ILE A 194 43.23 30.55 0.85
N ILE A 195 42.38 29.74 1.48
CA ILE A 195 40.94 29.98 1.54
C ILE A 195 40.57 30.23 3.00
N TYR A 196 40.00 31.40 3.29
CA TYR A 196 39.40 31.67 4.59
C TYR A 196 37.90 31.46 4.53
N ASN A 197 37.38 30.59 5.39
CA ASN A 197 35.96 30.42 5.60
C ASN A 197 35.55 31.12 6.89
N SER A 198 34.75 32.17 6.74
CA SER A 198 34.31 33.02 7.84
C SER A 198 33.29 32.35 8.76
N THR A 199 32.49 31.41 8.23
CA THR A 199 31.51 30.63 8.99
C THR A 199 32.19 29.58 9.89
N SER A 200 33.23 28.91 9.39
CA SER A 200 33.95 27.89 10.15
C SER A 200 35.17 28.41 10.91
N HIS A 201 35.49 29.70 10.77
CA HIS A 201 36.69 30.32 11.35
C HIS A 201 37.95 29.48 11.07
N ALA A 202 38.25 29.24 9.79
CA ALA A 202 39.41 28.42 9.41
C ALA A 202 40.05 28.91 8.11
N PHE A 203 41.39 28.86 8.08
CA PHE A 203 42.15 28.86 6.84
C PHE A 203 42.28 27.44 6.31
N VAL A 204 42.16 27.29 5.00
CA VAL A 204 42.61 26.12 4.27
C VAL A 204 43.76 26.56 3.39
N LEU A 205 44.97 26.19 3.79
CA LEU A 205 46.20 26.49 3.07
C LEU A 205 46.55 25.32 2.16
N SER A 206 47.01 25.63 0.95
CA SER A 206 47.59 24.65 0.04
C SER A 206 48.85 25.23 -0.58
N VAL A 207 49.92 24.41 -0.58
CA VAL A 207 51.22 24.75 -1.14
C VAL A 207 51.54 23.71 -2.21
N SER A 208 51.95 24.17 -3.39
CA SER A 208 52.25 23.30 -4.52
C SER A 208 53.51 23.73 -5.25
N GLN A 209 54.40 22.80 -5.53
CA GLN A 209 55.64 23.07 -6.27
C GLN A 209 55.73 22.13 -7.48
N ARG A 210 55.91 22.71 -8.68
CA ARG A 210 56.04 21.90 -9.90
C ARG A 210 57.44 21.28 -9.96
N ASN A 211 57.48 19.97 -10.18
CA ASN A 211 58.72 19.25 -10.42
C ASN A 211 59.25 19.56 -11.83
N THR A 212 60.52 19.95 -11.95
CA THR A 212 61.19 20.26 -13.23
C THR A 212 61.41 19.02 -14.12
N SER A 213 61.17 17.82 -13.60
CA SER A 213 61.34 16.54 -14.30
C SER A 213 60.05 15.92 -14.88
N GLY A 214 58.95 16.70 -14.96
CA GLY A 214 57.78 16.35 -15.81
C GLY A 214 56.80 15.31 -15.25
N SER A 215 56.97 14.83 -14.02
CA SER A 215 55.99 13.96 -13.36
C SER A 215 55.61 14.49 -11.97
N GLY A 216 54.33 14.84 -11.80
CA GLY A 216 53.65 15.13 -10.53
C GLY A 216 54.22 16.29 -9.70
N GLY A 217 53.51 17.42 -9.63
CA GLY A 217 53.82 18.47 -8.64
C GLY A 217 53.57 17.98 -7.22
N HIS A 218 54.42 18.38 -6.27
CA HIS A 218 54.22 18.11 -4.86
C HIS A 218 53.15 19.06 -4.32
N ASN A 219 52.08 18.50 -3.74
CA ASN A 219 50.96 19.28 -3.21
C ASN A 219 50.75 18.95 -1.74
N TRP A 220 50.69 19.99 -0.92
CA TRP A 220 50.30 19.91 0.48
C TRP A 220 49.06 20.75 0.73
N ARG A 221 48.22 20.33 1.67
CA ARG A 221 47.00 21.04 2.06
C ARG A 221 46.64 20.73 3.51
N GLU A 222 46.37 21.77 4.30
CA GLU A 222 45.91 21.64 5.68
C GLU A 222 44.86 22.70 6.01
N SER A 223 44.06 22.43 7.05
CA SER A 223 43.08 23.36 7.60
C SER A 223 43.50 23.80 9.00
N TRP A 224 43.64 25.11 9.20
CA TRP A 224 44.01 25.71 10.47
C TRP A 224 42.86 26.54 11.03
N PRO A 225 42.34 26.24 12.23
CA PRO A 225 41.29 27.03 12.84
C PRO A 225 41.85 28.38 13.28
N VAL A 226 41.19 29.46 12.87
CA VAL A 226 41.53 30.83 13.22
C VAL A 226 40.30 31.73 13.16
N ASP A 227 40.01 32.37 14.28
CA ASP A 227 39.00 33.41 14.37
C ASP A 227 39.69 34.77 14.19
N LEU A 228 39.67 35.29 12.95
CA LEU A 228 40.30 36.58 12.62
C LEU A 228 39.79 37.72 13.49
N SER A 229 38.58 37.61 14.04
CA SER A 229 37.95 38.66 14.84
C SER A 229 38.56 38.87 16.22
N ARG A 230 39.46 37.96 16.64
CA ARG A 230 40.27 38.09 17.85
C ARG A 230 41.52 38.93 17.64
N TYR A 231 42.03 38.97 16.41
CA TYR A 231 43.34 39.55 16.09
C TYR A 231 43.22 40.84 15.28
N LEU A 232 42.22 40.92 14.40
CA LEU A 232 42.04 42.02 13.45
C LEU A 232 40.75 42.82 13.72
N LEU A 233 40.71 44.05 13.20
CA LEU A 233 39.47 44.83 13.08
C LEU A 233 38.70 44.47 11.81
N ASP A 234 37.54 45.09 11.60
CA ASP A 234 36.63 44.77 10.51
C ASP A 234 37.13 45.18 9.12
N GLU A 235 37.91 46.26 9.01
CA GLU A 235 38.56 46.67 7.75
C GLU A 235 40.08 46.48 7.83
N ILE A 236 40.62 45.67 6.93
CA ILE A 236 42.03 45.27 6.91
C ILE A 236 42.69 45.51 5.55
N TYR A 237 44.01 45.51 5.57
CA TYR A 237 44.86 45.46 4.39
C TYR A 237 45.44 44.06 4.20
N LEU A 238 45.77 43.76 2.94
CA LEU A 238 46.38 42.52 2.50
C LEU A 238 47.77 42.84 1.95
N GLY A 239 48.75 41.98 2.19
CA GLY A 239 50.07 42.20 1.62
C GLY A 239 51.04 41.08 1.91
N PHE A 240 52.32 41.39 1.74
CA PHE A 240 53.42 40.51 2.04
C PHE A 240 54.45 41.24 2.88
N ALA A 241 55.03 40.53 3.84
CA ALA A 241 56.18 40.98 4.62
C ALA A 241 57.31 39.96 4.47
N GLY A 242 58.54 40.40 4.67
CA GLY A 242 59.70 39.51 4.70
C GLY A 242 60.90 40.25 5.24
N SER A 243 61.94 39.50 5.55
CA SER A 243 63.21 40.04 6.01
C SER A 243 64.38 39.38 5.30
N THR A 244 65.54 40.02 5.41
CA THR A 244 66.84 39.42 5.12
C THR A 244 67.53 39.05 6.42
N GLY A 245 68.43 38.07 6.35
CA GLY A 245 69.31 37.60 7.42
C GLY A 245 70.77 37.86 7.06
N ASP A 246 71.66 36.94 7.41
CA ASP A 246 73.11 37.04 7.12
C ASP A 246 73.45 36.82 5.63
N TYR A 247 72.50 36.33 4.83
CA TYR A 247 72.67 36.01 3.41
C TYR A 247 71.84 36.95 2.54
N THR A 248 72.28 37.19 1.30
CA THR A 248 71.50 37.93 0.29
C THR A 248 70.32 37.09 -0.19
N GLN A 249 69.11 37.63 -0.07
CA GLN A 249 67.85 36.90 -0.28
C GLN A 249 67.04 37.54 -1.38
N LEU A 250 66.33 36.70 -2.12
CA LEU A 250 65.36 37.12 -3.12
C LEU A 250 63.98 36.65 -2.65
N ASN A 251 63.16 37.57 -2.13
CA ASN A 251 61.79 37.28 -1.71
C ASN A 251 60.83 37.93 -2.72
N GLN A 252 60.30 37.12 -3.64
CA GLN A 252 59.48 37.60 -4.76
C GLN A 252 58.10 36.97 -4.80
N ILE A 253 57.11 37.80 -5.12
CA ILE A 253 55.77 37.36 -5.56
C ILE A 253 55.65 37.62 -7.06
N LYS A 254 55.52 36.54 -7.85
CA LYS A 254 55.43 36.62 -9.32
C LYS A 254 54.01 36.84 -9.82
N SER A 255 53.02 36.34 -9.10
CA SER A 255 51.60 36.58 -9.41
C SER A 255 50.78 36.61 -8.13
N TRP A 256 49.65 37.32 -8.15
CA TRP A 256 48.71 37.38 -7.03
C TRP A 256 47.28 37.60 -7.49
N ASN A 257 46.40 36.69 -7.09
CA ASN A 257 44.96 36.71 -7.33
C ASN A 257 44.23 36.70 -5.99
N PHE A 258 43.19 37.51 -5.86
CA PHE A 258 42.34 37.57 -4.68
C PHE A 258 40.87 37.69 -5.09
N THR A 259 40.01 36.94 -4.41
CA THR A 259 38.55 36.99 -4.60
C THR A 259 37.83 36.79 -3.28
N THR A 260 36.91 37.68 -2.92
CA THR A 260 35.90 37.38 -1.89
C THR A 260 34.95 36.29 -2.37
N ILE A 261 34.60 35.36 -1.48
CA ILE A 261 33.72 34.23 -1.78
C ILE A 261 32.40 34.45 -1.05
N ASP A 262 31.28 34.44 -1.78
CA ASP A 262 29.97 34.23 -1.16
C ASP A 262 29.91 32.78 -0.68
N ASP A 263 29.59 32.56 0.60
CA ASP A 263 29.45 31.21 1.19
C ASP A 263 28.25 30.47 0.56
N ILE A 264 28.43 29.99 -0.68
CA ILE A 264 27.53 29.10 -1.42
C ILE A 264 27.63 27.66 -0.88
N LEU A 265 28.40 27.42 0.18
CA LEU A 265 28.54 26.11 0.82
C LEU A 265 27.42 25.75 1.83
N VAL A 266 26.31 26.51 1.86
CA VAL A 266 25.03 26.05 2.43
C VAL A 266 24.17 25.29 1.39
N ALA A 267 24.61 25.23 0.12
CA ALA A 267 23.85 24.60 -0.96
C ALA A 267 23.86 23.05 -0.97
N GLU A 268 24.85 22.38 -0.35
CA GLU A 268 24.87 20.91 -0.35
C GLU A 268 24.14 20.29 0.85
N ARG A 269 24.16 20.92 2.03
CA ARG A 269 23.41 20.41 3.20
C ARG A 269 21.89 20.60 3.06
N THR A 270 21.45 21.47 2.15
CA THR A 270 20.02 21.71 1.87
C THR A 270 19.43 20.79 0.79
N ARG A 271 20.23 20.02 0.03
CA ARG A 271 19.70 19.13 -1.01
C ARG A 271 19.03 17.89 -0.39
N HIS A 272 19.63 17.26 0.62
CA HIS A 272 18.98 16.17 1.36
C HIS A 272 17.80 16.64 2.22
N GLY A 273 17.91 17.81 2.87
CA GLY A 273 16.78 18.38 3.62
C GLY A 273 15.56 18.69 2.74
N LYS A 274 15.77 19.25 1.54
CA LYS A 274 14.69 19.51 0.58
C LYS A 274 14.06 18.23 0.03
N TRP A 275 14.86 17.21 -0.30
CA TRP A 275 14.33 15.92 -0.75
C TRP A 275 13.55 15.20 0.36
N VAL A 276 14.06 15.18 1.59
CA VAL A 276 13.37 14.59 2.75
C VAL A 276 12.07 15.34 3.06
N PHE A 277 12.06 16.67 2.97
CA PHE A 277 10.86 17.49 3.16
C PHE A 277 9.80 17.28 2.05
N LEU A 278 10.21 17.20 0.79
CA LEU A 278 9.32 16.91 -0.34
C LEU A 278 8.73 15.49 -0.24
N VAL A 279 9.53 14.51 0.17
CA VAL A 279 9.06 13.14 0.43
C VAL A 279 8.08 13.10 1.60
N LEU A 280 8.33 13.84 2.68
CA LEU A 280 7.41 13.96 3.82
C LEU A 280 6.07 14.62 3.41
N ILE A 281 6.09 15.70 2.62
CA ILE A 281 4.87 16.32 2.09
C ILE A 281 4.11 15.35 1.18
N ALA A 282 4.81 14.67 0.28
CA ALA A 282 4.19 13.68 -0.61
C ALA A 282 3.57 12.52 0.17
N LEU A 283 4.23 12.06 1.24
CA LEU A 283 3.72 11.00 2.13
C LEU A 283 2.47 11.45 2.89
N VAL A 284 2.46 12.68 3.42
CA VAL A 284 1.29 13.26 4.11
C VAL A 284 0.12 13.47 3.13
N LEU A 285 0.40 13.94 1.91
CA LEU A 285 -0.61 14.06 0.85
C LEU A 285 -1.17 12.69 0.43
N LEU A 286 -0.33 11.66 0.31
CA LEU A 286 -0.76 10.28 0.03
C LEU A 286 -1.65 9.72 1.15
N VAL A 287 -1.26 9.90 2.41
CA VAL A 287 -2.05 9.42 3.56
C VAL A 287 -3.37 10.16 3.67
N THR A 288 -3.40 11.47 3.45
CA THR A 288 -4.63 12.27 3.47
C THR A 288 -5.56 11.96 2.30
N CYS A 289 -5.04 11.83 1.07
CA CYS A 289 -5.81 11.39 -0.09
C CYS A 289 -6.35 9.97 0.08
N SER A 290 -5.55 9.04 0.60
CA SER A 290 -5.97 7.67 0.90
C SER A 290 -7.08 7.64 1.96
N SER A 291 -6.92 8.39 3.05
CA SER A 291 -7.94 8.53 4.10
C SER A 291 -9.24 9.13 3.54
N PHE A 292 -9.14 10.17 2.71
CA PHE A 292 -10.29 10.79 2.06
C PHE A 292 -10.99 9.83 1.08
N LEU A 293 -10.24 9.07 0.28
CA LEU A 293 -10.78 8.05 -0.62
C LEU A 293 -11.50 6.94 0.16
N VAL A 294 -10.92 6.45 1.25
CA VAL A 294 -11.54 5.47 2.15
C VAL A 294 -12.84 6.04 2.74
N LEU A 295 -12.87 7.31 3.14
CA LEU A 295 -14.08 7.97 3.63
C LEU A 295 -15.15 8.09 2.53
N LEU A 296 -14.78 8.43 1.30
CA LEU A 296 -15.70 8.49 0.15
C LEU A 296 -16.26 7.12 -0.20
N VAL A 297 -15.43 6.08 -0.24
CA VAL A 297 -15.87 4.69 -0.47
C VAL A 297 -16.79 4.23 0.66
N ARG A 298 -16.42 4.46 1.92
CA ARG A 298 -17.27 4.16 3.08
C ARG A 298 -18.61 4.88 3.00
N ARG A 299 -18.63 6.17 2.64
CA ARG A 299 -19.86 6.95 2.43
C ARG A 299 -20.70 6.39 1.28
N ARG A 300 -20.11 6.05 0.13
CA ARG A 300 -20.83 5.45 -1.00
C ARG A 300 -21.43 4.08 -0.66
N VAL A 301 -20.66 3.21 0.00
CA VAL A 301 -21.13 1.87 0.40
C VAL A 301 -22.26 1.97 1.43
N THR A 302 -22.10 2.82 2.45
CA THR A 302 -23.16 3.03 3.47
C THR A 302 -24.41 3.68 2.88
N GLN A 303 -24.28 4.64 1.96
CA GLN A 303 -25.42 5.21 1.24
C GLN A 303 -26.15 4.17 0.38
N ARG A 304 -25.42 3.34 -0.39
CA ARG A 304 -26.02 2.26 -1.19
C ARG A 304 -26.77 1.25 -0.33
N ARG A 305 -26.19 0.82 0.80
CA ARG A 305 -26.87 -0.05 1.77
C ARG A 305 -28.13 0.61 2.30
N ARG A 306 -28.05 1.84 2.81
CA ARG A 306 -29.22 2.58 3.32
C ARG A 306 -30.31 2.75 2.26
N LEU A 307 -29.95 3.00 1.01
CA LEU A 307 -30.91 3.10 -0.09
C LEU A 307 -31.57 1.75 -0.37
N ALA A 308 -30.81 0.65 -0.48
CA ALA A 308 -31.36 -0.68 -0.68
C ALA A 308 -32.37 -1.08 0.42
N TYR A 309 -32.07 -0.76 1.69
CA TYR A 309 -33.00 -1.01 2.80
C TYR A 309 -34.22 -0.10 2.78
N ARG A 310 -34.08 1.18 2.39
CA ARG A 310 -35.23 2.07 2.20
C ARG A 310 -36.11 1.65 1.05
N THR A 311 -35.54 1.11 -0.03
CA THR A 311 -36.30 0.55 -1.15
C THR A 311 -36.99 -0.74 -0.71
N LEU A 312 -36.33 -1.61 0.07
CA LEU A 312 -36.96 -2.79 0.68
C LEU A 312 -38.20 -2.40 1.50
N GLU A 313 -38.08 -1.34 2.31
CA GLU A 313 -39.16 -0.80 3.14
C GLU A 313 -40.33 -0.22 2.32
N LYS A 314 -40.06 0.30 1.12
CA LYS A 314 -41.09 0.78 0.18
C LYS A 314 -41.70 -0.33 -0.69
N MET A 315 -41.03 -1.47 -0.84
CA MET A 315 -41.45 -2.58 -1.71
C MET A 315 -42.30 -3.64 -1.01
N ILE A 316 -42.43 -3.57 0.31
CA ILE A 316 -43.31 -4.43 1.10
C ILE A 316 -44.67 -3.72 1.19
N ASP A 317 -45.64 -4.19 0.40
CA ASP A 317 -47.04 -3.72 0.46
C ASP A 317 -47.63 -3.92 1.86
N ALA A 318 -48.78 -3.30 2.13
CA ALA A 318 -49.51 -3.41 3.41
C ALA A 318 -49.88 -4.86 3.83
N HIS A 319 -49.74 -5.85 2.94
CA HIS A 319 -49.99 -7.27 3.17
C HIS A 319 -48.71 -8.14 3.27
N GLY A 320 -47.52 -7.54 3.26
CA GLY A 320 -46.24 -8.26 3.30
C GLY A 320 -45.73 -8.58 4.73
N PRO A 321 -44.52 -9.18 4.85
CA PRO A 321 -43.98 -9.60 6.14
C PRO A 321 -43.77 -8.43 7.12
N VAL A 322 -44.16 -8.63 8.38
CA VAL A 322 -44.14 -7.61 9.42
C VAL A 322 -42.70 -7.22 9.79
N ARG A 323 -42.46 -5.91 9.96
CA ARG A 323 -41.19 -5.42 10.50
C ARG A 323 -41.24 -5.45 12.03
N PHE A 324 -40.51 -6.38 12.63
CA PHE A 324 -40.38 -6.47 14.09
C PHE A 324 -39.26 -5.57 14.62
N LYS A 325 -39.41 -5.10 15.86
CA LYS A 325 -38.30 -4.49 16.61
C LYS A 325 -37.40 -5.58 17.20
N LEU A 326 -36.11 -5.29 17.36
CA LEU A 326 -35.15 -6.23 17.94
C LEU A 326 -35.56 -6.67 19.35
N LYS A 327 -36.12 -5.76 20.15
CA LYS A 327 -36.61 -6.05 21.51
C LYS A 327 -37.70 -7.12 21.51
N GLU A 328 -38.58 -7.12 20.52
CA GLU A 328 -39.68 -8.08 20.40
C GLU A 328 -39.17 -9.49 20.10
N LEU A 329 -38.29 -9.63 19.11
CA LEU A 329 -37.69 -10.93 18.78
C LEU A 329 -36.73 -11.44 19.85
N LYS A 330 -36.02 -10.54 20.55
CA LYS A 330 -35.25 -10.90 21.74
C LYS A 330 -36.15 -11.45 22.84
N HIS A 331 -37.26 -10.78 23.15
CA HIS A 331 -38.19 -11.26 24.15
C HIS A 331 -38.79 -12.62 23.75
N ALA A 332 -39.26 -12.75 22.51
CA ALA A 332 -39.84 -13.98 21.98
C ALA A 332 -38.91 -15.19 22.09
N THR A 333 -37.59 -14.98 21.91
CA THR A 333 -36.56 -16.03 21.94
C THR A 333 -35.87 -16.17 23.31
N ALA A 334 -36.38 -15.52 24.36
CA ALA A 334 -35.74 -15.44 25.67
C ALA A 334 -34.26 -15.00 25.58
N ASN A 335 -34.02 -13.89 24.88
CA ASN A 335 -32.72 -13.32 24.56
C ASN A 335 -31.81 -14.27 23.77
N PHE A 336 -32.35 -14.97 22.77
CA PHE A 336 -31.63 -15.99 22.00
C PHE A 336 -31.01 -17.07 22.88
N SER A 337 -31.79 -17.54 23.87
CA SER A 337 -31.34 -18.56 24.81
C SER A 337 -30.86 -19.83 24.09
N PRO A 338 -29.71 -20.40 24.49
CA PRO A 338 -29.25 -21.69 23.96
C PRO A 338 -30.27 -22.82 24.11
N HIS A 339 -31.12 -22.77 25.14
CA HIS A 339 -32.19 -23.76 25.38
C HIS A 339 -33.31 -23.70 24.34
N ARG A 340 -33.45 -22.58 23.63
CA ARG A 340 -34.42 -22.40 22.55
C ARG A 340 -33.81 -22.59 21.16
N LYS A 341 -32.56 -23.06 21.06
CA LYS A 341 -31.89 -23.25 19.77
C LYS A 341 -32.44 -24.48 19.05
N LEU A 342 -32.96 -24.28 17.84
CA LEU A 342 -33.48 -25.35 16.97
C LEU A 342 -32.38 -25.94 16.06
N GLY A 343 -31.39 -25.14 15.69
CA GLY A 343 -30.29 -25.56 14.82
C GLY A 343 -29.33 -24.42 14.46
N ARG A 344 -28.20 -24.78 13.84
CA ARG A 344 -27.22 -23.83 13.29
C ARG A 344 -26.72 -24.35 11.94
N GLY A 345 -26.73 -23.49 10.93
CA GLY A 345 -26.26 -23.80 9.58
C GLY A 345 -25.50 -22.62 8.95
N GLY A 346 -25.19 -22.73 7.65
CA GLY A 346 -24.46 -21.70 6.91
C GLY A 346 -25.15 -20.33 6.89
N GLY A 347 -26.49 -20.32 6.89
CA GLY A 347 -27.31 -19.11 6.91
C GLY A 347 -27.52 -18.48 8.29
N GLY A 348 -27.00 -19.08 9.38
CA GLY A 348 -27.14 -18.55 10.74
C GLY A 348 -27.65 -19.56 11.78
N THR A 349 -28.14 -19.05 12.90
CA THR A 349 -28.69 -19.86 14.01
C THR A 349 -30.18 -19.63 14.13
N VAL A 350 -30.96 -20.71 14.28
CA VAL A 350 -32.42 -20.66 14.39
C VAL A 350 -32.85 -20.93 15.82
N TYR A 351 -33.74 -20.11 16.36
CA TYR A 351 -34.27 -20.20 17.70
C TYR A 351 -35.80 -20.34 17.68
N LEU A 352 -36.35 -21.14 18.58
CA LEU A 352 -37.77 -21.17 18.88
C LEU A 352 -38.16 -19.88 19.62
N GLY A 353 -39.09 -19.14 19.04
CA GLY A 353 -39.66 -17.95 19.62
C GLY A 353 -41.16 -18.10 19.83
N TYR A 354 -41.71 -17.29 20.73
CA TYR A 354 -43.15 -17.15 20.89
C TYR A 354 -43.52 -15.67 20.81
N LEU A 355 -44.31 -15.30 19.80
CA LEU A 355 -44.73 -13.93 19.54
C LEU A 355 -46.05 -13.65 20.26
N ASN A 356 -45.99 -13.00 21.43
CA ASN A 356 -47.17 -12.67 22.25
C ASN A 356 -48.23 -11.88 21.47
N GLY A 357 -47.83 -10.95 20.60
CA GLY A 357 -48.77 -10.09 19.86
C GLY A 357 -49.67 -10.82 18.87
N ILE A 358 -49.27 -12.01 18.40
CA ILE A 358 -50.05 -12.85 17.48
C ILE A 358 -50.33 -14.25 18.05
N ASN A 359 -50.01 -14.49 19.33
CA ASN A 359 -50.15 -15.75 20.04
C ASN A 359 -49.67 -16.97 19.23
N ARG A 360 -48.42 -16.92 18.75
CA ARG A 360 -47.90 -17.93 17.81
C ARG A 360 -46.44 -18.29 18.07
N GLU A 361 -46.13 -19.57 17.97
CA GLU A 361 -44.75 -20.07 17.92
C GLU A 361 -44.12 -19.80 16.56
N VAL A 362 -42.86 -19.36 16.59
CA VAL A 362 -42.11 -18.96 15.41
C VAL A 362 -40.69 -19.49 15.43
N ALA A 363 -40.13 -19.72 14.25
CA ALA A 363 -38.71 -19.98 14.08
C ALA A 363 -37.99 -18.65 13.74
N VAL A 364 -37.15 -18.16 14.65
CA VAL A 364 -36.36 -16.93 14.47
C VAL A 364 -34.95 -17.29 14.01
N LYS A 365 -34.68 -17.10 12.72
CA LYS A 365 -33.35 -17.24 12.11
C LYS A 365 -32.55 -15.96 12.34
N ARG A 366 -31.51 -16.06 13.16
CA ARG A 366 -30.49 -15.02 13.36
C ARG A 366 -29.37 -15.22 12.34
N VAL A 367 -29.35 -14.35 11.33
CA VAL A 367 -28.45 -14.45 10.18
C VAL A 367 -27.03 -14.08 10.59
N SER A 368 -26.04 -14.80 10.04
CA SER A 368 -24.62 -14.52 10.27
C SER A 368 -24.23 -13.13 9.75
N LEU A 369 -23.51 -12.34 10.55
CA LEU A 369 -23.03 -10.99 10.22
C LEU A 369 -21.83 -11.02 9.27
N SER A 370 -22.04 -11.57 8.08
CA SER A 370 -21.07 -11.60 6.99
C SER A 370 -21.62 -10.85 5.77
N SER A 371 -20.73 -10.41 4.87
CA SER A 371 -21.14 -9.79 3.60
C SER A 371 -22.02 -10.70 2.74
N ARG A 372 -21.86 -12.02 2.90
CA ARG A 372 -22.71 -13.05 2.29
C ARG A 372 -24.08 -13.11 2.97
N GLY A 373 -24.13 -13.17 4.30
CA GLY A 373 -25.37 -13.22 5.09
C GLY A 373 -26.26 -12.01 4.86
N GLU A 374 -25.70 -10.80 4.70
CA GLU A 374 -26.47 -9.60 4.36
C GLU A 374 -27.15 -9.71 2.98
N LYS A 375 -26.47 -10.29 1.99
CA LYS A 375 -27.04 -10.53 0.65
C LYS A 375 -28.12 -11.62 0.68
N GLU A 376 -27.90 -12.70 1.45
CA GLU A 376 -28.87 -13.79 1.63
C GLU A 376 -30.13 -13.27 2.33
N PHE A 377 -29.99 -12.45 3.39
CA PHE A 377 -31.12 -11.80 4.07
C PHE A 377 -31.97 -10.96 3.11
N VAL A 378 -31.34 -10.08 2.33
CA VAL A 378 -32.06 -9.22 1.38
C VAL A 378 -32.72 -10.04 0.26
N ALA A 379 -32.07 -11.10 -0.22
CA ALA A 379 -32.65 -12.00 -1.22
C ALA A 379 -33.86 -12.76 -0.66
N GLU A 380 -33.76 -13.25 0.57
CA GLU A 380 -34.80 -14.02 1.23
C GLU A 380 -36.04 -13.15 1.48
N VAL A 381 -35.90 -11.96 2.08
CA VAL A 381 -37.04 -11.04 2.30
C VAL A 381 -37.70 -10.63 0.98
N ASN A 382 -36.92 -10.29 -0.06
CA ASN A 382 -37.49 -9.85 -1.34
C ASN A 382 -38.20 -10.98 -2.11
N THR A 383 -37.67 -12.20 -2.05
CA THR A 383 -38.21 -13.34 -2.80
C THR A 383 -39.44 -13.91 -2.10
N ILE A 384 -39.31 -14.28 -0.83
CA ILE A 384 -40.36 -15.03 -0.12
C ILE A 384 -41.56 -14.16 0.27
N SER A 385 -41.38 -12.83 0.40
CA SER A 385 -42.47 -11.91 0.76
C SER A 385 -43.64 -11.91 -0.23
N LYS A 386 -43.40 -12.32 -1.48
CA LYS A 386 -44.38 -12.31 -2.56
C LYS A 386 -44.86 -13.72 -2.94
N LEU A 387 -44.43 -14.72 -2.18
CA LEU A 387 -44.74 -16.12 -2.43
C LEU A 387 -45.72 -16.62 -1.39
N SER A 388 -46.76 -17.30 -1.86
CA SER A 388 -47.75 -17.94 -1.00
C SER A 388 -48.16 -19.25 -1.62
N HIS A 389 -47.66 -20.35 -1.06
CA HIS A 389 -47.97 -21.70 -1.51
C HIS A 389 -47.98 -22.65 -0.32
N ARG A 390 -48.87 -23.65 -0.33
CA ARG A 390 -49.04 -24.59 0.78
C ARG A 390 -47.78 -25.40 1.08
N ASN A 391 -46.90 -25.62 0.10
CA ASN A 391 -45.65 -26.35 0.28
C ASN A 391 -44.42 -25.44 0.41
N LEU A 392 -44.62 -24.14 0.69
CA LEU A 392 -43.53 -23.21 1.01
C LEU A 392 -43.63 -22.75 2.46
N VAL A 393 -42.48 -22.50 3.08
CA VAL A 393 -42.42 -21.85 4.39
C VAL A 393 -42.88 -20.40 4.26
N LYS A 394 -43.73 -19.94 5.18
CA LYS A 394 -44.21 -18.55 5.22
C LYS A 394 -43.30 -17.69 6.09
N LEU A 395 -42.81 -16.59 5.52
CA LEU A 395 -42.12 -15.53 6.29
C LEU A 395 -43.17 -14.65 6.97
N ILE A 396 -43.19 -14.67 8.30
CA ILE A 396 -44.07 -13.83 9.11
C ILE A 396 -43.54 -12.40 9.15
N GLY A 397 -42.22 -12.25 9.29
CA GLY A 397 -41.61 -10.94 9.41
C GLY A 397 -40.10 -10.95 9.52
N TRP A 398 -39.53 -9.76 9.66
CA TRP A 398 -38.09 -9.54 9.65
C TRP A 398 -37.71 -8.41 10.60
N CYS A 399 -36.44 -8.39 11.02
CA CYS A 399 -35.87 -7.30 11.79
C CYS A 399 -34.47 -6.97 11.28
N HIS A 400 -34.23 -5.68 11.08
CA HIS A 400 -32.91 -5.11 10.83
C HIS A 400 -32.73 -3.89 11.75
N GLU A 401 -32.07 -4.12 12.89
CA GLU A 401 -31.88 -3.11 13.94
C GLU A 401 -30.64 -3.44 14.75
N GLY A 402 -29.84 -2.43 15.14
CA GLY A 402 -28.67 -2.62 15.99
C GLY A 402 -27.56 -3.50 15.39
N GLY A 403 -27.53 -3.63 14.05
CA GLY A 403 -26.61 -4.54 13.36
C GLY A 403 -27.06 -6.00 13.35
N GLU A 404 -28.24 -6.33 13.88
CA GLU A 404 -28.82 -7.68 13.83
C GLU A 404 -29.70 -7.85 12.59
N LEU A 405 -29.62 -9.01 11.96
CA LEU A 405 -30.45 -9.43 10.83
C LEU A 405 -31.24 -10.68 11.24
N LEU A 406 -32.55 -10.55 11.39
CA LEU A 406 -33.42 -11.61 11.90
C LEU A 406 -34.60 -11.85 10.96
N LEU A 407 -34.94 -13.11 10.75
CA LEU A 407 -36.10 -13.56 9.97
C LEU A 407 -36.97 -14.44 10.85
N ALA A 408 -38.28 -14.18 10.88
CA ALA A 408 -39.25 -14.92 11.67
C ALA A 408 -40.19 -15.70 10.73
N TYR A 409 -40.21 -17.01 10.88
CA TYR A 409 -41.03 -17.94 10.10
C TYR A 409 -42.03 -18.67 10.99
N ASP A 410 -43.00 -19.31 10.36
CA ASP A 410 -43.82 -20.33 11.01
C ASP A 410 -42.92 -21.41 11.64
N TYR A 411 -43.22 -21.81 12.88
CA TYR A 411 -42.57 -22.93 13.52
C TYR A 411 -43.19 -24.25 13.07
N PHE A 412 -42.34 -25.27 12.88
CA PHE A 412 -42.72 -26.58 12.38
C PHE A 412 -42.24 -27.65 13.39
N PRO A 413 -43.17 -28.32 14.10
CA PRO A 413 -42.84 -29.14 15.26
C PRO A 413 -42.06 -30.42 14.91
N MET A 414 -42.29 -31.00 13.73
CA MET A 414 -41.55 -32.17 13.27
C MET A 414 -40.13 -31.83 12.79
N GLY A 415 -39.79 -30.54 12.72
CA GLY A 415 -38.46 -30.08 12.33
C GLY A 415 -38.18 -30.26 10.85
N SER A 416 -36.90 -30.39 10.51
CA SER A 416 -36.42 -30.57 9.14
C SER A 416 -36.34 -32.05 8.77
N LEU A 417 -36.57 -32.36 7.49
CA LEU A 417 -36.65 -33.73 6.99
C LEU A 417 -35.36 -34.53 7.22
N ASP A 418 -34.19 -33.89 7.08
CA ASP A 418 -32.89 -34.53 7.32
C ASP A 418 -32.76 -35.15 8.71
N LYS A 419 -33.32 -34.50 9.74
CA LYS A 419 -33.28 -34.99 11.12
C LYS A 419 -34.10 -36.26 11.31
N LEU A 420 -35.17 -36.42 10.55
CA LEU A 420 -36.00 -37.63 10.60
C LEU A 420 -35.44 -38.73 9.69
N LEU A 421 -34.95 -38.35 8.51
CA LEU A 421 -34.43 -39.29 7.51
C LEU A 421 -33.12 -39.95 7.96
N PHE A 422 -32.26 -39.23 8.68
CA PHE A 422 -30.98 -39.73 9.18
C PHE A 422 -30.94 -39.94 10.70
N ALA A 423 -32.10 -40.09 11.35
CA ALA A 423 -32.16 -40.35 12.78
C ALA A 423 -31.49 -41.69 13.13
N ASN A 424 -30.44 -41.67 13.97
CA ASN A 424 -29.81 -42.90 14.47
C ASN A 424 -30.79 -43.65 15.39
N ALA A 425 -30.91 -44.97 15.19
CA ALA A 425 -31.74 -45.89 15.97
C ALA A 425 -31.50 -45.86 17.49
N THR A 426 -30.40 -45.26 17.96
CA THR A 426 -30.02 -45.18 19.37
C THR A 426 -30.63 -44.03 20.17
N THR A 427 -31.31 -43.06 19.54
CA THR A 427 -31.69 -41.82 20.25
C THR A 427 -33.17 -41.70 20.66
N THR A 428 -34.09 -42.47 20.07
CA THR A 428 -35.49 -42.55 20.55
C THR A 428 -36.24 -43.69 19.86
N THR A 429 -36.80 -44.61 20.65
CA THR A 429 -37.60 -45.78 20.22
C THR A 429 -38.89 -45.42 19.47
N TYR A 430 -39.23 -44.12 19.36
CA TYR A 430 -40.42 -43.59 18.69
C TYR A 430 -40.16 -42.98 17.29
N SER A 431 -38.90 -42.84 16.85
CA SER A 431 -38.59 -42.07 15.62
C SER A 431 -38.44 -42.91 14.35
N SER A 432 -38.04 -44.18 14.45
CA SER A 432 -37.80 -45.03 13.27
C SER A 432 -39.09 -45.44 12.53
N SER A 433 -40.26 -45.35 13.17
CA SER A 433 -41.58 -45.61 12.56
C SER A 433 -42.26 -44.35 12.02
N ALA A 434 -41.64 -43.17 12.13
CA ALA A 434 -42.30 -41.89 11.83
C ALA A 434 -42.32 -41.53 10.34
N LEU A 435 -41.41 -42.02 9.51
CA LEU A 435 -41.36 -41.75 8.07
C LEU A 435 -41.72 -43.01 7.26
N THR A 436 -43.01 -43.35 7.25
CA THR A 436 -43.58 -44.38 6.36
C THR A 436 -43.37 -44.00 4.90
N TRP A 437 -43.47 -44.99 4.00
CA TRP A 437 -43.42 -44.74 2.56
C TRP A 437 -44.43 -43.69 2.10
N GLU A 438 -45.68 -43.78 2.56
CA GLU A 438 -46.74 -42.82 2.24
C GLU A 438 -46.33 -41.38 2.58
N ARG A 439 -45.74 -41.16 3.77
CA ARG A 439 -45.24 -39.83 4.18
C ARG A 439 -44.09 -39.37 3.29
N ARG A 440 -43.13 -40.26 2.98
CA ARG A 440 -42.00 -39.96 2.08
C ARG A 440 -42.50 -39.56 0.69
N TYR A 441 -43.46 -40.30 0.14
CA TYR A 441 -44.07 -40.01 -1.15
C TYR A 441 -44.79 -38.65 -1.15
N MET A 442 -45.61 -38.38 -0.12
CA MET A 442 -46.27 -37.09 0.05
C MET A 442 -45.29 -35.91 0.16
N ILE A 443 -44.14 -36.12 0.82
CA ILE A 443 -43.08 -35.13 0.92
C ILE A 443 -42.45 -34.84 -0.44
N ILE A 444 -42.16 -35.87 -1.24
CA ILE A 444 -41.65 -35.74 -2.62
C ILE A 444 -42.64 -34.95 -3.47
N CYS A 445 -43.92 -35.30 -3.42
CA CYS A 445 -44.99 -34.58 -4.12
C CYS A 445 -45.09 -33.12 -3.67
N GLY A 446 -45.00 -32.86 -2.36
CA GLY A 446 -45.04 -31.51 -1.81
C GLY A 446 -43.88 -30.63 -2.28
N VAL A 447 -42.66 -31.16 -2.30
CA VAL A 447 -41.49 -30.43 -2.80
C VAL A 447 -41.56 -30.21 -4.31
N ALA A 448 -42.02 -31.21 -5.08
CA ALA A 448 -42.25 -31.04 -6.51
C ALA A 448 -43.26 -29.92 -6.80
N SER A 449 -44.38 -29.91 -6.06
CA SER A 449 -45.42 -28.88 -6.16
C SER A 449 -44.90 -27.49 -5.77
N ALA A 450 -44.05 -27.40 -4.74
CA ALA A 450 -43.38 -26.15 -4.37
C ALA A 450 -42.50 -25.61 -5.50
N LEU A 451 -41.68 -26.46 -6.11
CA LEU A 451 -40.78 -26.06 -7.20
C LEU A 451 -41.53 -25.71 -8.48
N ASP A 452 -42.60 -26.45 -8.83
CA ASP A 452 -43.46 -26.09 -9.95
C ASP A 452 -44.10 -24.70 -9.74
N TYR A 453 -44.56 -24.40 -8.53
CA TYR A 453 -45.05 -23.07 -8.20
C TYR A 453 -43.96 -21.99 -8.38
N LEU A 454 -42.72 -22.22 -7.94
CA LEU A 454 -41.62 -21.26 -8.12
C LEU A 454 -41.23 -21.07 -9.60
N HIS A 455 -41.28 -22.14 -10.39
CA HIS A 455 -40.84 -22.13 -11.79
C HIS A 455 -41.92 -21.58 -12.73
N HIS A 456 -43.20 -21.90 -12.47
CA HIS A 456 -44.29 -21.62 -13.40
C HIS A 456 -45.52 -20.95 -12.76
N GLY A 457 -45.70 -21.04 -11.45
CA GLY A 457 -46.90 -20.55 -10.75
C GLY A 457 -46.79 -19.15 -10.14
N SER A 458 -45.58 -18.63 -9.94
CA SER A 458 -45.35 -17.29 -9.39
C SER A 458 -45.26 -16.22 -10.48
N SER A 459 -45.53 -14.96 -10.11
CA SER A 459 -45.50 -13.80 -11.05
C SER A 459 -44.15 -13.56 -11.73
N LYS A 460 -43.07 -14.11 -11.15
CA LYS A 460 -41.74 -14.20 -11.75
C LYS A 460 -41.25 -15.63 -11.59
N ARG A 461 -40.45 -16.12 -12.53
CA ARG A 461 -39.78 -17.41 -12.38
C ARG A 461 -38.69 -17.29 -11.31
N ILE A 462 -38.68 -18.18 -10.33
CA ILE A 462 -37.77 -18.12 -9.18
C ILE A 462 -36.97 -19.42 -9.12
N LEU A 463 -35.65 -19.29 -9.11
CA LEU A 463 -34.73 -20.38 -8.80
C LEU A 463 -34.55 -20.51 -7.30
N HIS A 464 -34.66 -21.71 -6.75
CA HIS A 464 -34.43 -22.00 -5.34
C HIS A 464 -32.93 -22.13 -5.02
N ARG A 465 -32.20 -22.95 -5.80
CA ARG A 465 -30.75 -23.21 -5.77
C ARG A 465 -30.19 -23.94 -4.55
N ASP A 466 -31.02 -24.30 -3.58
CA ASP A 466 -30.60 -25.09 -2.41
C ASP A 466 -31.67 -26.12 -1.99
N VAL A 467 -32.19 -26.90 -2.93
CA VAL A 467 -33.15 -27.97 -2.64
C VAL A 467 -32.42 -29.15 -1.99
N LYS A 468 -32.78 -29.48 -0.74
CA LYS A 468 -32.22 -30.59 0.06
C LYS A 468 -33.09 -30.86 1.30
N PRO A 469 -33.00 -32.04 1.96
CA PRO A 469 -33.84 -32.37 3.11
C PRO A 469 -33.72 -31.41 4.31
N SER A 470 -32.54 -30.83 4.56
CA SER A 470 -32.36 -29.86 5.66
C SER A 470 -33.10 -28.53 5.45
N ASN A 471 -33.54 -28.25 4.22
CA ASN A 471 -34.33 -27.08 3.86
C ASN A 471 -35.83 -27.40 3.71
N VAL A 472 -36.24 -28.64 3.99
CA VAL A 472 -37.65 -29.06 3.96
C VAL A 472 -38.14 -29.22 5.38
N MET A 473 -39.05 -28.35 5.81
CA MET A 473 -39.69 -28.39 7.12
C MET A 473 -40.98 -29.22 7.05
N LEU A 474 -41.32 -29.86 8.17
CA LEU A 474 -42.50 -30.73 8.27
C LEU A 474 -43.47 -30.21 9.34
N ASP A 475 -44.72 -30.02 8.94
CA ASP A 475 -45.79 -29.73 9.90
C ASP A 475 -46.21 -30.98 10.69
N GLU A 476 -47.16 -30.82 11.61
CA GLU A 476 -47.65 -31.91 12.47
C GLU A 476 -48.22 -33.10 11.69
N ALA A 477 -48.74 -32.85 10.49
CA ALA A 477 -49.24 -33.88 9.58
C ALA A 477 -48.18 -34.36 8.57
N TYR A 478 -46.90 -34.04 8.79
CA TYR A 478 -45.76 -34.40 7.93
C TYR A 478 -45.84 -33.82 6.50
N ASN A 479 -46.62 -32.75 6.28
CA ASN A 479 -46.61 -32.09 4.98
C ASN A 479 -45.32 -31.28 4.80
N ALA A 480 -44.73 -31.39 3.61
CA ALA A 480 -43.49 -30.71 3.26
C ALA A 480 -43.69 -29.21 3.01
N ARG A 481 -42.79 -28.40 3.59
CA ARG A 481 -42.68 -26.95 3.43
C ARG A 481 -41.24 -26.61 3.06
N LEU A 482 -40.98 -26.30 1.80
CA LEU A 482 -39.67 -25.90 1.32
C LEU A 482 -39.32 -24.49 1.82
N GLY A 483 -38.14 -24.32 2.39
CA GLY A 483 -37.64 -23.07 2.95
C GLY A 483 -36.17 -22.79 2.58
N ASP A 484 -35.61 -21.76 3.23
CA ASP A 484 -34.26 -21.21 3.00
C ASP A 484 -34.04 -20.62 1.59
N PHE A 485 -34.59 -19.42 1.38
CA PHE A 485 -34.51 -18.69 0.11
C PHE A 485 -33.28 -17.79 0.01
N GLY A 486 -32.26 -17.97 0.85
CA GLY A 486 -31.07 -17.11 0.86
C GLY A 486 -30.30 -17.10 -0.47
N LEU A 487 -30.31 -18.22 -1.19
CA LEU A 487 -29.68 -18.35 -2.51
C LEU A 487 -30.64 -18.05 -3.68
N ALA A 488 -31.94 -17.89 -3.41
CA ALA A 488 -32.97 -17.80 -4.43
C ALA A 488 -32.83 -16.57 -5.32
N ARG A 489 -33.20 -16.70 -6.60
CA ARG A 489 -33.07 -15.61 -7.60
C ARG A 489 -34.30 -15.57 -8.51
N ALA A 490 -34.85 -14.38 -8.71
CA ALA A 490 -35.88 -14.15 -9.72
C ALA A 490 -35.24 -13.96 -11.10
N ILE A 491 -35.75 -14.66 -12.10
CA ILE A 491 -35.39 -14.51 -13.52
C ILE A 491 -36.44 -13.61 -14.18
N GLN A 492 -35.99 -12.59 -14.93
CA GLN A 492 -36.89 -11.78 -15.77
C GLN A 492 -37.36 -12.59 -16.97
N LEU A 493 -38.64 -12.47 -17.31
CA LEU A 493 -39.28 -13.20 -18.42
C LEU A 493 -38.81 -12.75 -19.82
N ASP A 494 -37.87 -11.79 -19.90
CA ASP A 494 -37.42 -11.13 -21.13
C ASP A 494 -36.47 -11.99 -21.99
N GLY A 495 -36.71 -13.30 -22.07
CA GLY A 495 -36.01 -14.23 -22.99
C GLY A 495 -34.72 -14.86 -22.45
N ALA A 496 -34.31 -14.57 -21.21
CA ALA A 496 -33.16 -15.24 -20.58
C ALA A 496 -33.59 -16.54 -19.87
N THR A 497 -33.18 -17.70 -20.40
CA THR A 497 -33.47 -19.03 -19.80
C THR A 497 -32.54 -19.41 -18.64
N HIS A 498 -31.45 -18.67 -18.44
CA HIS A 498 -30.45 -18.93 -17.39
C HIS A 498 -30.01 -17.63 -16.69
N HIS A 499 -29.65 -17.74 -15.41
CA HIS A 499 -29.10 -16.63 -14.63
C HIS A 499 -27.59 -16.85 -14.38
N SER A 500 -26.75 -16.00 -14.99
CA SER A 500 -25.30 -15.98 -14.72
C SER A 500 -25.04 -15.41 -13.32
N THR A 501 -24.33 -16.14 -12.48
CA THR A 501 -23.98 -15.67 -11.12
C THR A 501 -22.48 -15.42 -11.01
N GLN A 502 -22.07 -14.45 -10.18
CA GLN A 502 -20.65 -14.14 -9.95
C GLN A 502 -19.91 -15.24 -9.16
N ALA A 503 -20.62 -16.21 -8.57
CA ALA A 503 -20.05 -17.27 -7.77
C ALA A 503 -20.91 -18.54 -7.82
N VAL A 504 -20.25 -19.68 -8.00
CA VAL A 504 -20.83 -21.02 -7.84
C VAL A 504 -21.37 -21.14 -6.41
N ALA A 505 -22.68 -21.41 -6.26
CA ALA A 505 -23.32 -21.55 -4.96
C ALA A 505 -24.43 -22.62 -5.02
N GLY A 506 -24.52 -23.41 -3.95
CA GLY A 506 -25.40 -24.57 -3.78
C GLY A 506 -24.77 -25.56 -2.81
N THR A 507 -25.47 -26.63 -2.46
CA THR A 507 -24.93 -27.69 -1.59
C THR A 507 -24.28 -28.80 -2.44
N ARG A 508 -23.02 -29.13 -2.15
CA ARG A 508 -22.28 -30.21 -2.82
C ARG A 508 -23.07 -31.52 -2.73
N GLY A 509 -23.19 -32.25 -3.83
CA GLY A 509 -24.02 -33.45 -3.95
C GLY A 509 -25.37 -33.19 -4.63
N TYR A 510 -25.95 -32.00 -4.49
CA TYR A 510 -27.22 -31.60 -5.15
C TYR A 510 -27.00 -30.69 -6.37
N MET A 511 -25.77 -30.22 -6.57
CA MET A 511 -25.43 -29.31 -7.66
C MET A 511 -25.29 -30.06 -8.98
N ALA A 512 -25.95 -29.55 -10.02
CA ALA A 512 -25.84 -30.08 -11.37
C ALA A 512 -24.46 -29.84 -12.00
N HIS A 513 -24.07 -30.69 -12.95
CA HIS A 513 -22.75 -30.66 -13.59
C HIS A 513 -22.46 -29.30 -14.24
N GLU A 514 -23.40 -28.79 -15.03
CA GLU A 514 -23.28 -27.51 -15.72
C GLU A 514 -23.11 -26.33 -14.76
N SER A 515 -23.63 -26.40 -13.53
CA SER A 515 -23.45 -25.35 -12.53
C SER A 515 -21.99 -25.23 -12.08
N PHE A 516 -21.25 -26.34 -12.01
CA PHE A 516 -19.82 -26.33 -11.70
C PHE A 516 -18.99 -25.75 -12.85
N PHE A 517 -19.29 -26.12 -14.09
CA PHE A 517 -18.51 -25.69 -15.26
C PHE A 517 -18.78 -24.23 -15.65
N THR A 518 -20.03 -23.77 -15.53
CA THR A 518 -20.45 -22.49 -16.10
C THR A 518 -20.68 -21.39 -15.07
N GLY A 519 -20.84 -21.74 -13.79
CA GLY A 519 -21.29 -20.80 -12.76
C GLY A 519 -22.72 -20.25 -12.98
N ARG A 520 -23.49 -20.86 -13.89
CA ARG A 520 -24.87 -20.49 -14.21
C ARG A 520 -25.86 -21.35 -13.43
N ALA A 521 -26.96 -20.73 -13.05
CA ALA A 521 -28.12 -21.41 -12.47
C ALA A 521 -29.33 -21.26 -13.39
N SER A 522 -30.14 -22.31 -13.50
CA SER A 522 -31.41 -22.31 -14.26
C SER A 522 -32.45 -23.21 -13.61
N LEU A 523 -33.64 -23.26 -14.20
CA LEU A 523 -34.72 -24.13 -13.75
C LEU A 523 -34.23 -25.59 -13.71
N ASP A 524 -33.46 -26.01 -14.72
CA ASP A 524 -32.90 -27.36 -14.83
C ASP A 524 -31.94 -27.71 -13.68
N THR A 525 -31.28 -26.71 -13.10
CA THR A 525 -30.39 -26.93 -11.95
C THR A 525 -31.17 -27.24 -10.67
N ASP A 526 -32.37 -26.66 -10.51
CA ASP A 526 -33.30 -27.01 -9.43
C ASP A 526 -33.94 -28.38 -9.69
N VAL A 527 -34.25 -28.71 -10.95
CA VAL A 527 -34.77 -30.04 -11.34
C VAL A 527 -33.76 -31.13 -10.98
N TYR A 528 -32.48 -30.92 -11.29
CA TYR A 528 -31.42 -31.86 -10.90
C TYR A 528 -31.35 -32.04 -9.38
N ALA A 529 -31.37 -30.94 -8.62
CA ALA A 529 -31.38 -30.98 -7.16
C ALA A 529 -32.61 -31.71 -6.60
N PHE A 530 -33.78 -31.56 -7.24
CA PHE A 530 -34.98 -32.33 -6.92
C PHE A 530 -34.81 -33.83 -7.18
N GLY A 531 -34.18 -34.22 -8.29
CA GLY A 531 -33.88 -35.62 -8.58
C GLY A 531 -33.01 -36.26 -7.50
N VAL A 532 -31.93 -35.58 -7.10
CA VAL A 532 -31.06 -36.04 -5.99
C VAL A 532 -31.84 -36.10 -4.68
N PHE A 533 -32.66 -35.09 -4.38
CA PHE A 533 -33.52 -35.07 -3.20
C PHE A 533 -34.49 -36.26 -3.17
N ALA A 534 -35.14 -36.58 -4.29
CA ALA A 534 -36.06 -37.71 -4.37
C ALA A 534 -35.33 -39.05 -4.14
N MET A 535 -34.14 -39.24 -4.73
CA MET A 535 -33.31 -40.44 -4.49
C MET A 535 -32.91 -40.57 -3.02
N GLU A 536 -32.53 -39.47 -2.38
CA GLU A 536 -32.17 -39.44 -0.96
C GLU A 536 -33.36 -39.80 -0.06
N VAL A 537 -34.57 -39.30 -0.35
CA VAL A 537 -35.78 -39.63 0.40
C VAL A 537 -36.19 -41.09 0.22
N VAL A 538 -36.09 -41.64 -1.00
CA VAL A 538 -36.40 -43.04 -1.29
C VAL A 538 -35.42 -43.99 -0.60
N SER A 539 -34.12 -43.70 -0.70
CA SER A 539 -33.06 -44.62 -0.24
C SER A 539 -32.64 -44.44 1.21
N GLY A 540 -32.95 -43.29 1.83
CA GLY A 540 -32.42 -42.92 3.14
C GLY A 540 -30.90 -42.72 3.15
N LYS A 541 -30.26 -42.56 1.96
CA LYS A 541 -28.81 -42.41 1.84
C LYS A 541 -28.43 -40.97 1.50
N SER A 542 -27.40 -40.46 2.17
CA SER A 542 -26.93 -39.08 1.94
C SER A 542 -26.09 -38.97 0.65
N PRO A 543 -26.31 -37.96 -0.22
CA PRO A 543 -25.53 -37.73 -1.44
C PRO A 543 -24.09 -37.29 -1.15
N SER A 544 -23.77 -36.92 0.08
CA SER A 544 -22.43 -36.49 0.49
C SER A 544 -21.48 -37.65 0.83
N ARG A 545 -22.00 -38.88 0.93
CA ARG A 545 -21.22 -40.08 1.25
C ARG A 545 -21.20 -41.01 0.04
N SER A 546 -20.02 -41.50 -0.33
CA SER A 546 -19.91 -42.61 -1.28
C SER A 546 -20.43 -43.89 -0.63
N MET A 547 -21.00 -44.75 -1.46
CA MET A 547 -21.52 -46.06 -1.10
C MET A 547 -20.63 -47.08 -1.77
N LEU A 548 -20.16 -48.06 -1.01
CA LEU A 548 -19.49 -49.22 -1.60
C LEU A 548 -20.55 -50.12 -2.21
N TYR A 549 -20.49 -50.29 -3.53
CA TYR A 549 -21.24 -51.30 -4.24
C TYR A 549 -20.24 -52.30 -4.80
N GLU A 550 -20.29 -53.54 -4.28
CA GLU A 550 -19.25 -54.57 -4.49
C GLU A 550 -17.86 -54.05 -4.07
N THR A 551 -17.05 -53.56 -5.02
CA THR A 551 -15.69 -53.05 -4.80
C THR A 551 -15.50 -51.59 -5.24
N GLN A 552 -16.55 -50.94 -5.74
CA GLN A 552 -16.48 -49.58 -6.28
C GLN A 552 -17.21 -48.58 -5.37
N GLU A 553 -16.59 -47.42 -5.17
CA GLU A 553 -17.25 -46.28 -4.54
C GLU A 553 -18.14 -45.55 -5.54
N MET A 554 -19.44 -45.47 -5.24
CA MET A 554 -20.43 -44.78 -6.06
C MET A 554 -21.14 -43.71 -5.24
N TYR A 555 -21.46 -42.57 -5.87
CA TYR A 555 -22.36 -41.58 -5.28
C TYR A 555 -23.82 -41.93 -5.60
N ILE A 556 -24.78 -41.32 -4.89
CA ILE A 556 -26.19 -41.72 -4.94
C ILE A 556 -26.75 -41.83 -6.36
N VAL A 557 -26.41 -40.88 -7.24
CA VAL A 557 -26.92 -40.87 -8.62
C VAL A 557 -26.40 -42.08 -9.41
N ASP A 558 -25.10 -42.36 -9.33
CA ASP A 558 -24.47 -43.51 -9.98
C ASP A 558 -24.99 -44.84 -9.42
N TRP A 559 -25.15 -44.88 -8.09
CA TRP A 559 -25.67 -46.05 -7.39
C TRP A 559 -27.10 -46.38 -7.82
N VAL A 560 -28.00 -45.39 -7.87
CA VAL A 560 -29.38 -45.59 -8.34
C VAL A 560 -29.42 -45.95 -9.82
N TRP A 561 -28.60 -45.31 -10.66
CA TRP A 561 -28.54 -45.64 -12.10
C TRP A 561 -28.11 -47.09 -12.33
N ARG A 562 -27.13 -47.57 -11.54
CA ARG A 562 -26.66 -48.96 -11.59
C ARG A 562 -27.78 -49.94 -11.24
N HIS A 563 -28.52 -49.70 -10.16
CA HIS A 563 -29.64 -50.58 -9.78
C HIS A 563 -30.75 -50.59 -10.83
N TYR A 564 -31.07 -49.42 -11.41
CA TYR A 564 -32.01 -49.33 -12.52
C TYR A 564 -31.52 -50.13 -13.75
N SER A 565 -30.24 -50.02 -14.12
CA SER A 565 -29.64 -50.75 -15.24
C SER A 565 -29.72 -52.27 -15.09
N LEU A 566 -29.72 -52.76 -13.84
CA LEU A 566 -29.80 -54.18 -13.50
C LEU A 566 -31.25 -54.68 -13.29
N GLY A 567 -32.25 -53.82 -13.47
CA GLY A 567 -33.66 -54.14 -13.17
C GLY A 567 -33.96 -54.30 -11.68
N LYS A 568 -33.09 -53.79 -10.81
CA LYS A 568 -33.13 -53.93 -9.33
C LYS A 568 -33.60 -52.66 -8.63
N VAL A 569 -34.58 -51.96 -9.22
CA VAL A 569 -35.06 -50.67 -8.70
C VAL A 569 -35.53 -50.75 -7.24
N MET A 570 -36.20 -51.84 -6.86
CA MET A 570 -36.71 -52.02 -5.50
C MET A 570 -35.60 -52.11 -4.44
N GLU A 571 -34.40 -52.58 -4.82
CA GLU A 571 -33.23 -52.60 -3.90
C GLU A 571 -32.72 -51.20 -3.57
N THR A 572 -33.19 -50.16 -4.28
CA THR A 572 -32.86 -48.76 -3.96
C THR A 572 -33.64 -48.19 -2.78
N ALA A 573 -34.76 -48.82 -2.42
CA ALA A 573 -35.60 -48.39 -1.31
C ALA A 573 -34.88 -48.55 0.03
N ASP A 574 -35.12 -47.60 0.94
CA ASP A 574 -34.54 -47.62 2.28
C ASP A 574 -34.91 -48.91 3.02
N THR A 575 -33.89 -49.61 3.53
CA THR A 575 -34.08 -50.89 4.24
C THR A 575 -34.90 -50.72 5.51
N VAL A 576 -34.96 -49.52 6.09
CA VAL A 576 -35.81 -49.19 7.26
C VAL A 576 -37.30 -49.32 6.95
N LEU A 577 -37.71 -49.22 5.68
CA LEU A 577 -39.11 -49.44 5.28
C LEU A 577 -39.53 -50.91 5.34
N GLY A 578 -38.59 -51.85 5.47
CA GLY A 578 -38.88 -53.28 5.65
C GLY A 578 -39.71 -53.91 4.53
N GLY A 579 -39.63 -53.37 3.31
CA GLY A 579 -40.46 -53.82 2.18
C GLY A 579 -41.89 -53.26 2.15
N VAL A 580 -42.26 -52.39 3.09
CA VAL A 580 -43.61 -51.79 3.18
C VAL A 580 -43.63 -50.48 2.39
N TYR A 581 -43.81 -50.58 1.08
CA TYR A 581 -43.96 -49.47 0.16
C TYR A 581 -44.79 -49.88 -1.07
N ASP A 582 -45.31 -48.90 -1.80
CA ASP A 582 -45.97 -49.13 -3.09
C ASP A 582 -44.90 -49.23 -4.19
N GLU A 583 -44.71 -50.43 -4.74
CA GLU A 583 -43.69 -50.69 -5.76
C GLU A 583 -43.85 -49.83 -7.02
N MET A 584 -45.09 -49.55 -7.44
CA MET A 584 -45.34 -48.70 -8.61
C MET A 584 -44.95 -47.26 -8.34
N GLN A 585 -45.22 -46.77 -7.13
CA GLN A 585 -44.80 -45.44 -6.73
C GLN A 585 -43.27 -45.35 -6.60
N VAL A 586 -42.61 -46.36 -6.01
CA VAL A 586 -41.13 -46.41 -5.92
C VAL A 586 -40.51 -46.40 -7.31
N ASP A 587 -40.97 -47.28 -8.21
CA ASP A 587 -40.46 -47.34 -9.59
C ASP A 587 -40.66 -46.01 -10.32
N SER A 588 -41.86 -45.42 -10.23
CA SER A 588 -42.17 -44.13 -10.84
C SER A 588 -41.27 -43.00 -10.31
N VAL A 589 -41.08 -42.91 -9.00
CA VAL A 589 -40.22 -41.89 -8.36
C VAL A 589 -38.76 -42.08 -8.76
N VAL A 590 -38.24 -43.31 -8.78
CA VAL A 590 -36.84 -43.59 -9.15
C VAL A 590 -36.59 -43.23 -10.61
N ARG A 591 -37.48 -43.63 -11.53
CA ARG A 591 -37.36 -43.27 -12.95
C ARG A 591 -37.44 -41.77 -13.18
N LEU A 592 -38.39 -41.10 -12.51
CA LEU A 592 -38.49 -39.65 -12.55
C LEU A 592 -37.22 -38.98 -12.02
N ALA A 593 -36.70 -39.44 -10.88
CA ALA A 593 -35.49 -38.89 -10.28
C ALA A 593 -34.26 -39.05 -11.19
N LEU A 594 -34.11 -40.21 -11.85
CA LEU A 594 -33.06 -40.45 -12.84
C LEU A 594 -33.19 -39.50 -14.05
N ALA A 595 -34.41 -39.30 -14.55
CA ALA A 595 -34.67 -38.33 -15.63
C ALA A 595 -34.36 -36.88 -15.19
N CYS A 596 -34.74 -36.50 -13.97
CA CYS A 596 -34.35 -35.20 -13.38
C CYS A 596 -32.83 -35.05 -13.24
N CYS A 597 -32.13 -36.15 -12.92
CA CYS A 597 -30.68 -36.20 -12.79
C CYS A 597 -29.94 -36.42 -14.13
N HIS A 598 -30.62 -36.29 -15.28
CA HIS A 598 -29.97 -36.44 -16.57
C HIS A 598 -28.77 -35.47 -16.68
N PRO A 599 -27.57 -35.93 -17.11
CA PRO A 599 -26.39 -35.07 -17.15
C PRO A 599 -26.59 -33.81 -17.99
N ASN A 600 -27.25 -33.95 -19.15
CA ASN A 600 -27.59 -32.83 -20.02
C ASN A 600 -28.89 -32.15 -19.56
N PRO A 601 -28.88 -30.83 -19.29
CA PRO A 601 -30.04 -30.08 -18.79
C PRO A 601 -31.31 -30.19 -19.64
N ARG A 602 -31.18 -30.20 -20.97
CA ARG A 602 -32.33 -30.19 -21.90
C ARG A 602 -33.16 -31.46 -21.90
N ASP A 603 -32.56 -32.56 -21.49
CA ASP A 603 -33.24 -33.86 -21.46
C ASP A 603 -33.92 -34.10 -20.09
N ARG A 604 -33.82 -33.13 -19.17
CA ARG A 604 -34.50 -33.18 -17.87
C ARG A 604 -35.96 -32.75 -18.04
N PRO A 605 -36.91 -33.40 -17.35
CA PRO A 605 -38.31 -32.97 -17.36
C PRO A 605 -38.47 -31.63 -16.62
N SER A 606 -39.48 -30.84 -17.00
CA SER A 606 -39.87 -29.67 -16.20
C SER A 606 -40.45 -30.11 -14.85
N MET A 607 -40.43 -29.23 -13.85
CA MET A 607 -41.10 -29.51 -12.56
C MET A 607 -42.61 -29.70 -12.70
N ARG A 608 -43.24 -29.07 -13.70
CA ARG A 608 -44.66 -29.29 -14.03
C ARG A 608 -44.90 -30.73 -14.47
N THR A 609 -44.05 -31.25 -15.36
CA THR A 609 -44.07 -32.65 -15.80
C THR A 609 -43.82 -33.59 -14.62
N ALA A 610 -42.85 -33.29 -13.76
CA ALA A 610 -42.55 -34.08 -12.57
C ALA A 610 -43.77 -34.18 -11.64
N VAL A 611 -44.49 -33.08 -11.41
CA VAL A 611 -45.75 -33.10 -10.64
C VAL A 611 -46.79 -34.00 -11.30
N GLN A 612 -47.00 -33.91 -12.63
CA GLN A 612 -47.96 -34.77 -13.34
C GLN A 612 -47.63 -36.26 -13.21
N VAL A 613 -46.35 -36.63 -13.28
CA VAL A 613 -45.92 -38.03 -13.07
C VAL A 613 -46.21 -38.49 -11.64
N LEU A 614 -45.91 -37.65 -10.65
CA LEU A 614 -46.10 -37.99 -9.24
C LEU A 614 -47.58 -38.06 -8.81
N ILE A 615 -48.49 -37.38 -9.51
CA ILE A 615 -49.94 -37.50 -9.22
C ILE A 615 -50.64 -38.54 -10.11
N GLY A 616 -49.89 -39.27 -10.94
CA GLY A 616 -50.43 -40.26 -11.88
C GLY A 616 -51.12 -39.66 -13.11
N GLY A 617 -50.99 -38.36 -13.36
CA GLY A 617 -51.52 -37.66 -14.53
C GLY A 617 -50.70 -37.85 -15.81
N ALA A 618 -49.46 -38.33 -15.70
CA ALA A 618 -48.58 -38.68 -16.82
C ALA A 618 -47.78 -39.96 -16.50
N PRO A 619 -47.40 -40.77 -17.51
CA PRO A 619 -46.55 -41.93 -17.29
C PRO A 619 -45.15 -41.52 -16.83
N ALA A 620 -44.52 -42.36 -16.01
CA ALA A 620 -43.13 -42.16 -15.60
C ALA A 620 -42.21 -42.18 -16.83
N PRO A 621 -41.17 -41.33 -16.87
CA PRO A 621 -40.21 -41.34 -17.97
C PRO A 621 -39.45 -42.67 -18.02
N THR A 622 -38.83 -42.96 -19.16
CA THR A 622 -37.93 -44.12 -19.35
C THR A 622 -36.50 -43.63 -19.51
N PRO A 623 -35.74 -43.45 -18.41
CA PRO A 623 -34.33 -43.11 -18.47
C PRO A 623 -33.53 -44.17 -19.25
N PRO A 624 -32.43 -43.79 -19.91
CA PRO A 624 -31.54 -44.76 -20.54
C PRO A 624 -30.92 -45.69 -19.48
N PHE A 625 -30.75 -46.96 -19.83
CA PHE A 625 -30.21 -47.98 -18.91
C PHE A 625 -28.79 -47.67 -18.45
N GLU A 626 -27.97 -47.09 -19.33
CA GLU A 626 -26.65 -46.58 -18.98
C GLU A 626 -26.68 -45.07 -18.79
N ARG A 627 -25.89 -44.58 -17.83
CA ARG A 627 -25.79 -43.15 -17.54
C ARG A 627 -25.16 -42.43 -18.74
N PRO A 628 -25.83 -41.45 -19.36
CA PRO A 628 -25.27 -40.73 -20.49
C PRO A 628 -24.03 -39.92 -20.10
N ALA A 629 -23.18 -39.62 -21.07
CA ALA A 629 -22.08 -38.67 -20.86
C ALA A 629 -22.63 -37.23 -20.77
N PHE A 630 -22.02 -36.41 -19.91
CA PHE A 630 -22.27 -34.97 -19.90
C PHE A 630 -21.61 -34.32 -21.12
N VAL A 631 -22.38 -33.56 -21.92
CA VAL A 631 -21.89 -32.87 -23.11
C VAL A 631 -22.12 -31.36 -22.96
N TRP A 632 -21.07 -30.55 -23.17
CA TRP A 632 -21.15 -29.09 -23.06
C TRP A 632 -20.21 -28.36 -24.04
N PRO A 633 -20.64 -27.27 -24.72
CA PRO A 633 -22.00 -26.73 -24.78
C PRO A 633 -22.94 -27.64 -25.56
N LEU A 634 -24.24 -27.62 -25.25
CA LEU A 634 -25.24 -28.41 -25.98
C LEU A 634 -25.38 -27.88 -27.41
N SER A 635 -25.10 -28.72 -28.41
CA SER A 635 -25.29 -28.42 -29.83
C SER A 635 -26.76 -28.06 -30.12
N GLY A 636 -27.02 -26.98 -30.87
CA GLY A 636 -28.36 -26.52 -31.26
C GLY A 636 -29.04 -25.59 -30.24
N MET A 637 -29.88 -24.64 -30.66
CA MET A 637 -30.79 -23.88 -29.79
C MET A 637 -32.22 -24.38 -30.03
N GLN A 638 -32.93 -24.83 -28.99
CA GLN A 638 -34.39 -24.94 -29.03
C GLN A 638 -34.98 -23.74 -28.29
N GLN A 639 -35.92 -23.06 -28.95
CA GLN A 639 -36.66 -21.94 -28.39
C GLN A 639 -38.06 -22.46 -28.03
N GLU A 640 -38.45 -22.39 -26.76
CA GLU A 640 -39.83 -22.69 -26.35
C GLU A 640 -40.72 -21.52 -26.77
N MET A 641 -41.80 -21.81 -27.49
CA MET A 641 -42.84 -20.84 -27.81
C MET A 641 -44.17 -21.34 -27.24
N GLU A 642 -44.70 -20.65 -26.22
CA GLU A 642 -46.04 -20.92 -25.71
C GLU A 642 -47.08 -20.28 -26.62
N LEU A 643 -47.93 -21.09 -27.25
CA LEU A 643 -49.09 -20.61 -28.00
C LEU A 643 -50.34 -20.64 -27.09
N PRO A 644 -51.17 -19.57 -27.06
CA PRO A 644 -52.26 -19.41 -26.10
C PRO A 644 -53.36 -20.49 -26.09
N GLN A 645 -53.39 -21.41 -27.07
CA GLN A 645 -54.50 -22.36 -27.23
C GLN A 645 -54.12 -23.82 -27.52
N VAL A 646 -52.84 -24.20 -27.66
CA VAL A 646 -52.48 -25.58 -28.08
C VAL A 646 -51.37 -26.24 -27.23
N GLY A 647 -50.86 -25.58 -26.19
CA GLY A 647 -49.74 -26.13 -25.40
C GLY A 647 -48.39 -26.01 -26.11
N VAL A 648 -47.32 -26.51 -25.46
CA VAL A 648 -45.92 -26.27 -25.83
C VAL A 648 -45.57 -27.01 -27.13
N LEU A 649 -45.10 -26.25 -28.14
CA LEU A 649 -44.58 -26.81 -29.40
C LEU A 649 -43.06 -26.61 -29.45
N PHE A 650 -42.31 -27.68 -29.74
CA PHE A 650 -40.87 -27.62 -29.98
C PHE A 650 -40.59 -27.51 -31.48
N THR A 651 -39.90 -26.46 -31.93
CA THR A 651 -39.40 -26.36 -33.31
C THR A 651 -37.88 -26.55 -33.33
N GLY A 652 -37.39 -27.45 -34.19
CA GLY A 652 -35.96 -27.66 -34.43
C GLY A 652 -35.41 -26.63 -35.41
N GLY A 653 -34.29 -25.98 -35.06
CA GLY A 653 -33.61 -25.00 -35.91
C GLY A 653 -32.37 -25.56 -36.62
N GLN A 654 -32.28 -25.36 -37.94
CA GLN A 654 -31.21 -25.75 -38.85
C GLN A 654 -29.86 -25.07 -38.56
N LEU A 655 -28.77 -25.76 -38.92
CA LEU A 655 -27.41 -25.23 -38.98
C LEU A 655 -27.31 -24.02 -39.92
N ILE A 656 -26.71 -22.92 -39.45
CA ILE A 656 -26.06 -21.95 -40.34
C ILE A 656 -24.55 -22.21 -40.27
N THR A 657 -24.05 -22.71 -41.39
CA THR A 657 -22.64 -22.92 -41.75
C THR A 657 -21.87 -21.60 -41.87
N SER A 658 -20.82 -21.42 -41.09
CA SER A 658 -19.52 -20.80 -41.45
C SER A 658 -18.65 -20.87 -40.18
N THR A 659 -17.42 -21.36 -40.15
CA THR A 659 -16.29 -21.14 -41.07
C THR A 659 -15.33 -22.33 -41.02
N SER A 660 -14.82 -22.71 -42.19
CA SER A 660 -13.69 -23.61 -42.37
C SER A 660 -12.34 -22.87 -42.20
N LEU A 661 -11.28 -23.68 -42.03
CA LEU A 661 -9.83 -23.39 -42.20
C LEU A 661 -9.20 -22.62 -41.04
N THR A 662 -8.07 -22.98 -40.41
CA THR A 662 -6.93 -23.91 -40.57
C THR A 662 -6.37 -24.13 -39.14
N GLY A 663 -5.51 -25.06 -38.73
CA GLY A 663 -4.52 -25.94 -39.33
C GLY A 663 -3.54 -26.35 -38.21
N ARG A 664 -2.97 -27.56 -38.34
CA ARG A 664 -2.17 -28.36 -37.40
C ARG A 664 -2.92 -29.13 -36.31
#